data_AF-A0A9P0KNY8-F1
#
_entry.id   AF-A0A9P0KNY8-F1
#
_cell.length_a   1.000
_cell.length_b   1.000
_cell.length_c   1.000
_cell.angle_alpha   90.00
_cell.angle_beta   90.00
_cell.angle_gamma   90.00
#
_symmetry.space_group_name_H-M   'P 1'
#
loop_
_entity.id
_entity.type
_entity.pdbx_description
1 polymer ?
#
loop_
_entity_poly.entity_id
_entity_poly.type
_entity_poly.pdbx_seq_one_letter_code
_entity_poly.pdbx_strand_id
1 'polypeptide(L)'
;MEHLLFNCRERDRLNRDSLVDVVVIGNHKYHVRDIIEEIQVIRRLIISEWGVLQNIATYNIMPRQEEISRTRTMINQFFNSIIHCLDITVCNKLKDRYRRKITEEFAVFYNGIIDINKLKNDFIQKLVAVTNNNSDSPIYQYFHTFLEIHDHVLDILYKCGETEEPFKKHLEKIMRNIIVIGRNKFKRNRDTIFVCDCMKELLLATNLLCNNIYGVQEFWRLCNKLLQKEDASFSLEFLKNVTDLDSMKNNFGVEDKLCIVNASNYELLHNKLKDVLINAEYDALPNVLKTVYSLANKAWAKDATVETHQILWDYYSKRLNVSSKNYESYNAREFFDLAEKILSNPKDCDESFEIFIGMLVCHLRNNPLHWGKMKGRIYSQLGPNKIKEMNEIGFVHIMLLFICLSSVQYAESQKKILTFMQFYPPDRYLTVVWNVYTAFILTQVKEGHDIGETHLPCLQMLRQSVCSNQKHFHLVKDFLVNFEHILSLSKSMHLKQWLLFDFWLEKYFQSCYYADLKLGLDVILTTVQKVGTPDSWPYWEPTFKTHIYPMLMSLANLKNPPSIVGTIAGKIALLAPQMSKDIIEFFNSDSLTTVISLPFLRVVLNNNFLLTSHQEILVIQSWFKICLLTLESTDDLTANVLRLDLLPKLLKTHLENTDDPVRGLIEYLGRELNLKTESANIHKLCDMTFGHASNWLHHFLTEPENEALVFRIYTYMSLAFHYCGTLLYQKSKSTCPAVRLLQTLYFPNSFLVGNKAPHPFILNAIKKSWGLLFEALATLNTDSDSFIDRTLKDMIVKYMPYFSTSDSPIISCLEKEKPCSSVILEKMYLCYMKHPVKEADDNILKVLRILSNIILSSTSFSLLQLITHKIVYGLFELVIFHNQRNNSLNVIKVLTSSQLYSHVSAEFKKNIVLVTQKHLAFNTVNYFQLMYALARFVSSDIKDVMESIRHQVKEVERKRGVGFDRNLRLQFEKLENILKEGV
;
A
#
# COMPACT_ATOMS: atom_id res chain seq x y z
N MET A 1 -52.13 9.52 45.66
CA MET A 1 -51.15 9.66 46.76
C MET A 1 -51.11 8.39 47.60
N GLU A 2 -52.21 7.62 47.66
CA GLU A 2 -52.32 6.29 48.29
C GLU A 2 -51.64 5.11 47.56
N HIS A 3 -51.03 5.33 46.39
CA HIS A 3 -50.44 4.26 45.56
C HIS A 3 -48.90 4.20 45.53
N LEU A 4 -48.18 5.01 46.32
CA LEU A 4 -46.75 5.28 46.09
C LEU A 4 -45.75 4.65 47.07
N LEU A 5 -46.16 3.67 47.88
CA LEU A 5 -45.27 2.95 48.80
C LEU A 5 -45.27 1.42 48.54
N PHE A 6 -44.13 0.95 48.02
CA PHE A 6 -43.56 -0.42 48.01
C PHE A 6 -44.06 -1.48 47.01
N ASN A 7 -43.09 -2.07 46.27
CA ASN A 7 -43.21 -3.26 45.39
C ASN A 7 -42.41 -4.49 45.85
N CYS A 8 -41.83 -4.52 47.06
CA CYS A 8 -41.52 -5.82 47.70
C CYS A 8 -42.78 -6.58 48.17
N ARG A 9 -43.98 -6.06 47.87
CA ARG A 9 -45.28 -6.63 48.27
C ARG A 9 -45.98 -7.46 47.20
N GLU A 10 -45.37 -7.78 46.05
CA GLU A 10 -46.06 -8.63 45.06
C GLU A 10 -46.24 -10.11 45.46
N ARG A 11 -45.76 -10.53 46.64
CA ARG A 11 -46.23 -11.77 47.28
C ARG A 11 -47.30 -11.59 48.35
N ASP A 12 -47.55 -10.36 48.82
CA ASP A 12 -48.52 -10.07 49.90
C ASP A 12 -49.68 -9.16 49.46
N ARG A 13 -49.70 -8.66 48.21
CA ARG A 13 -50.82 -7.88 47.66
C ARG A 13 -52.13 -8.66 47.51
N LEU A 14 -52.09 -9.99 47.62
CA LEU A 14 -53.30 -10.81 47.74
C LEU A 14 -54.07 -10.61 49.06
N ASN A 15 -53.58 -9.79 50.01
CA ASN A 15 -54.23 -9.58 51.30
C ASN A 15 -54.60 -8.11 51.63
N ARG A 16 -54.46 -7.14 50.72
CA ARG A 16 -54.88 -5.74 51.02
C ARG A 16 -56.39 -5.50 50.91
N ASP A 17 -57.12 -6.32 50.16
CA ASP A 17 -58.59 -6.28 50.11
C ASP A 17 -59.24 -7.17 51.20
N SER A 18 -58.44 -7.74 52.11
CA SER A 18 -58.91 -8.61 53.20
C SER A 18 -58.26 -8.28 54.55
N LEU A 19 -57.94 -7.02 54.81
CA LEU A 19 -57.54 -6.59 56.15
C LEU A 19 -58.79 -6.54 57.06
N VAL A 20 -58.99 -7.67 57.75
CA VAL A 20 -59.92 -7.89 58.85
C VAL A 20 -59.84 -6.71 59.84
N ASP A 21 -60.98 -6.26 60.36
CA ASP A 21 -61.09 -5.28 61.46
C ASP A 21 -60.26 -5.67 62.72
N VAL A 22 -59.75 -6.90 62.77
CA VAL A 22 -58.96 -7.50 63.85
C VAL A 22 -57.59 -7.97 63.32
N VAL A 23 -56.52 -7.46 63.91
CA VAL A 23 -55.12 -7.84 63.65
C VAL A 23 -54.60 -8.68 64.81
N VAL A 24 -53.82 -9.73 64.51
CA VAL A 24 -53.10 -10.52 65.52
C VAL A 24 -51.65 -10.05 65.63
N ILE A 25 -51.21 -9.68 66.83
CA ILE A 25 -49.80 -9.34 67.12
C ILE A 25 -49.35 -10.21 68.30
N GLY A 26 -48.43 -11.13 68.05
CA GLY A 26 -48.03 -12.14 69.02
C GLY A 26 -49.22 -13.05 69.37
N ASN A 27 -49.58 -13.11 70.66
CA ASN A 27 -50.71 -13.90 71.14
C ASN A 27 -52.00 -13.07 71.32
N HIS A 28 -51.99 -11.79 70.96
CA HIS A 28 -53.07 -10.85 71.22
C HIS A 28 -53.81 -10.46 69.93
N LYS A 29 -55.13 -10.33 70.02
CA LYS A 29 -56.01 -9.85 68.93
C LYS A 29 -56.42 -8.41 69.23
N TYR A 30 -56.11 -7.50 68.31
CA TYR A 30 -56.41 -6.07 68.42
C TYR A 30 -57.41 -5.67 67.36
N HIS A 31 -58.38 -4.83 67.70
CA HIS A 31 -59.16 -4.14 66.68
C HIS A 31 -58.30 -3.02 66.07
N VAL A 32 -58.27 -2.90 64.73
CA VAL A 32 -57.41 -1.91 64.03
C VAL A 32 -57.62 -0.51 64.56
N ARG A 33 -58.86 -0.15 64.92
CA ARG A 33 -59.24 1.18 65.45
C ARG A 33 -58.76 1.45 66.88
N ASP A 34 -58.46 0.41 67.65
CA ASP A 34 -58.13 0.53 69.09
C ASP A 34 -56.66 0.19 69.40
N ILE A 35 -55.89 -0.28 68.40
CA ILE A 35 -54.49 -0.70 68.56
C ILE A 35 -53.59 0.38 69.17
N ILE A 36 -53.88 1.65 68.88
CA ILE A 36 -53.10 2.80 69.39
C ILE A 36 -53.38 3.01 70.89
N GLU A 37 -54.53 2.57 71.41
CA GLU A 37 -54.82 2.72 72.84
C GLU A 37 -53.92 1.84 73.72
N GLU A 38 -53.47 0.70 73.21
CA GLU A 38 -52.56 -0.23 73.90
C GLU A 38 -51.11 -0.17 73.39
N ILE A 39 -50.74 0.88 72.66
CA ILE A 39 -49.43 0.99 71.99
C ILE A 39 -48.23 0.80 72.94
N GLN A 40 -48.37 1.12 74.22
CA GLN A 40 -47.34 0.89 75.25
C GLN A 40 -47.01 -0.59 75.46
N VAL A 41 -48.04 -1.45 75.48
CA VAL A 41 -47.90 -2.90 75.65
C VAL A 41 -47.24 -3.48 74.40
N ILE A 42 -47.73 -3.05 73.23
CA ILE A 42 -47.25 -3.54 71.95
C ILE A 42 -45.80 -3.07 71.68
N ARG A 43 -45.44 -1.85 72.09
CA ARG A 43 -44.05 -1.36 72.05
C ARG A 43 -43.11 -2.26 72.84
N ARG A 44 -43.46 -2.63 74.09
CA ARG A 44 -42.60 -3.51 74.93
C ARG A 44 -42.36 -4.87 74.26
N LEU A 45 -43.43 -5.42 73.68
CA LEU A 45 -43.37 -6.68 72.95
C LEU A 45 -42.41 -6.57 71.76
N ILE A 46 -42.44 -5.46 71.03
CA ILE A 46 -41.63 -5.28 69.82
C ILE A 46 -40.18 -4.92 70.12
N ILE A 47 -39.92 -4.22 71.22
CA ILE A 47 -38.55 -4.06 71.73
C ILE A 47 -37.94 -5.44 72.05
N SER A 48 -38.72 -6.32 72.68
CA SER A 48 -38.27 -7.70 72.99
C SER A 48 -37.98 -8.49 71.72
N GLU A 49 -38.90 -8.47 70.76
CA GLU A 49 -38.77 -9.17 69.47
C GLU A 49 -37.61 -8.61 68.63
N TRP A 50 -37.48 -7.29 68.52
CA TRP A 50 -36.32 -6.67 67.87
C TRP A 50 -35.01 -7.04 68.58
N GLY A 51 -35.02 -7.18 69.91
CA GLY A 51 -33.87 -7.65 70.68
C GLY A 51 -33.33 -9.00 70.22
N VAL A 52 -34.21 -9.94 69.83
CA VAL A 52 -33.83 -11.26 69.27
C VAL A 52 -33.00 -11.09 68.00
N LEU A 53 -33.44 -10.23 67.08
CA LEU A 53 -32.71 -9.95 65.84
C LEU A 53 -31.47 -9.09 66.08
N GLN A 54 -31.52 -8.12 66.99
CA GLN A 54 -30.41 -7.23 67.30
C GLN A 54 -29.24 -7.95 67.99
N ASN A 55 -29.51 -9.08 68.64
CA ASN A 55 -28.49 -9.99 69.18
C ASN A 55 -27.63 -10.65 68.09
N ILE A 56 -28.15 -10.80 66.87
CA ILE A 56 -27.38 -11.25 65.69
C ILE A 56 -26.23 -10.27 65.43
N ALA A 57 -26.53 -8.97 65.48
CA ALA A 57 -25.55 -7.92 65.20
C ALA A 57 -24.62 -7.61 66.39
N THR A 58 -25.13 -7.72 67.62
CA THR A 58 -24.41 -7.29 68.84
C THR A 58 -23.55 -8.40 69.43
N TYR A 59 -24.08 -9.62 69.48
CA TYR A 59 -23.46 -10.78 70.14
C TYR A 59 -23.15 -11.93 69.20
N ASN A 60 -23.50 -11.82 67.90
CA ASN A 60 -23.32 -12.88 66.91
C ASN A 60 -24.07 -14.18 67.29
N ILE A 61 -25.19 -14.05 68.01
CA ILE A 61 -26.10 -15.14 68.36
C ILE A 61 -26.98 -15.41 67.13
N MET A 62 -27.08 -16.67 66.70
CA MET A 62 -27.85 -17.05 65.50
C MET A 62 -29.14 -17.79 65.93
N PRO A 63 -30.30 -17.11 65.93
CA PRO A 63 -31.59 -17.74 66.26
C PRO A 63 -31.98 -18.77 65.18
N ARG A 64 -32.96 -19.63 65.49
CA ARG A 64 -33.50 -20.58 64.50
C ARG A 64 -34.27 -19.81 63.42
N GLN A 65 -34.29 -20.32 62.19
CA GLN A 65 -34.95 -19.65 61.06
C GLN A 65 -36.45 -19.38 61.28
N GLU A 66 -37.14 -20.30 61.97
CA GLU A 66 -38.54 -20.15 62.37
C GLU A 66 -38.75 -18.96 63.32
N GLU A 67 -37.80 -18.76 64.25
CA GLU A 67 -37.82 -17.65 65.22
C GLU A 67 -37.59 -16.32 64.50
N ILE A 68 -36.61 -16.26 63.59
CA ILE A 68 -36.33 -15.07 62.77
C ILE A 68 -37.54 -14.68 61.92
N SER A 69 -38.17 -15.65 61.27
CA SER A 69 -39.34 -15.43 60.42
C SER A 69 -40.55 -14.96 61.23
N ARG A 70 -40.82 -15.61 62.38
CA ARG A 70 -41.89 -15.19 63.30
C ARG A 70 -41.68 -13.76 63.79
N THR A 71 -40.48 -13.43 64.25
CA THR A 71 -40.13 -12.10 64.74
C THR A 71 -40.27 -11.03 63.65
N ARG A 72 -39.75 -11.29 62.43
CA ARG A 72 -39.87 -10.35 61.31
C ARG A 72 -41.33 -10.12 60.89
N THR A 73 -42.13 -11.19 60.75
CA THR A 73 -43.56 -11.08 60.43
C THR A 73 -44.30 -10.26 61.47
N MET A 74 -44.02 -10.49 62.75
CA MET A 74 -44.66 -9.79 63.86
C MET A 74 -44.31 -8.29 63.88
N ILE A 75 -43.04 -7.93 63.67
CA ILE A 75 -42.59 -6.54 63.56
C ILE A 75 -43.31 -5.85 62.39
N ASN A 76 -43.33 -6.46 61.21
CA ASN A 76 -43.97 -5.88 60.03
C ASN A 76 -45.49 -5.74 60.18
N GLN A 77 -46.18 -6.74 60.74
CA GLN A 77 -47.62 -6.68 61.00
C GLN A 77 -47.97 -5.51 61.93
N PHE A 78 -47.18 -5.30 62.97
CA PHE A 78 -47.38 -4.17 63.87
C PHE A 78 -47.29 -2.83 63.16
N PHE A 79 -46.17 -2.58 62.47
CA PHE A 79 -45.93 -1.30 61.82
C PHE A 79 -47.02 -0.99 60.79
N ASN A 80 -47.38 -1.98 59.97
CA ASN A 80 -48.47 -1.86 59.00
C ASN A 80 -49.81 -1.55 59.67
N SER A 81 -50.10 -2.15 60.83
CA SER A 81 -51.37 -1.96 61.54
C SER A 81 -51.50 -0.56 62.13
N ILE A 82 -50.39 0.02 62.58
CA ILE A 82 -50.37 1.41 63.05
C ILE A 82 -50.54 2.39 61.90
N ILE A 83 -49.82 2.17 60.81
CA ILE A 83 -49.96 2.98 59.59
C ILE A 83 -51.40 2.93 59.09
N HIS A 84 -52.01 1.74 59.05
CA HIS A 84 -53.40 1.54 58.64
C HIS A 84 -54.41 2.21 59.58
N CYS A 85 -54.20 2.13 60.90
CA CYS A 85 -55.02 2.82 61.89
C CYS A 85 -54.99 4.35 61.69
N LEU A 86 -53.81 4.92 61.41
CA LEU A 86 -53.65 6.34 61.10
C LEU A 86 -54.35 6.77 59.81
N ASP A 87 -54.40 5.88 58.81
CA ASP A 87 -55.05 6.14 57.51
C ASP A 87 -56.59 6.12 57.62
N ILE A 88 -57.16 5.15 58.35
CA ILE A 88 -58.62 5.00 58.49
C ILE A 88 -59.22 6.03 59.48
N THR A 89 -58.43 6.63 60.36
CA THR A 89 -58.94 7.57 61.37
C THR A 89 -59.35 8.92 60.73
N VAL A 90 -60.67 9.12 60.57
CA VAL A 90 -61.28 10.31 59.94
C VAL A 90 -61.43 11.49 60.92
N CYS A 91 -61.59 11.24 62.23
CA CYS A 91 -61.82 12.29 63.22
C CYS A 91 -60.52 13.05 63.58
N ASN A 92 -60.43 14.34 63.24
CA ASN A 92 -59.23 15.17 63.47
C ASN A 92 -58.76 15.20 64.94
N LYS A 93 -59.68 15.32 65.91
CA LYS A 93 -59.32 15.32 67.35
C LYS A 93 -58.73 13.99 67.81
N LEU A 94 -59.28 12.87 67.32
CA LEU A 94 -58.79 11.54 67.64
C LEU A 94 -57.44 11.28 66.95
N LYS A 95 -57.31 11.73 65.70
CA LYS A 95 -56.07 11.69 64.92
C LYS A 95 -54.93 12.41 65.65
N ASP A 96 -55.16 13.63 66.16
CA ASP A 96 -54.13 14.38 66.89
C ASP A 96 -53.75 13.76 68.24
N ARG A 97 -54.69 13.08 68.90
CA ARG A 97 -54.42 12.30 70.13
C ARG A 97 -53.56 11.07 69.81
N TYR A 98 -53.91 10.34 68.77
CA TYR A 98 -53.17 9.17 68.29
C TYR A 98 -51.77 9.52 67.81
N ARG A 99 -51.61 10.61 67.07
CA ARG A 99 -50.30 11.13 66.64
C ARG A 99 -49.38 11.39 67.82
N ARG A 100 -49.84 12.13 68.84
CA ARG A 100 -49.06 12.40 70.06
C ARG A 100 -48.66 11.12 70.81
N LYS A 101 -49.62 10.22 71.00
CA LYS A 101 -49.38 8.94 71.71
C LYS A 101 -48.41 8.04 70.94
N ILE A 102 -48.48 8.03 69.60
CA ILE A 102 -47.51 7.32 68.75
C ILE A 102 -46.14 7.96 68.87
N THR A 103 -46.02 9.27 68.67
CA THR A 103 -44.76 10.03 68.75
C THR A 103 -44.00 9.76 70.06
N GLU A 104 -44.66 9.90 71.21
CA GLU A 104 -44.03 9.71 72.52
C GLU A 104 -43.55 8.27 72.73
N GLU A 105 -44.36 7.28 72.32
CA GLU A 105 -44.07 5.87 72.56
C GLU A 105 -43.07 5.31 71.54
N PHE A 106 -43.13 5.74 70.29
CA PHE A 106 -42.20 5.34 69.23
C PHE A 106 -40.83 5.97 69.37
N ALA A 107 -40.73 7.19 69.93
CA ALA A 107 -39.46 7.81 70.26
C ALA A 107 -38.56 6.88 71.08
N VAL A 108 -39.13 6.14 72.03
CA VAL A 108 -38.39 5.17 72.84
C VAL A 108 -37.92 3.98 71.99
N PHE A 109 -38.76 3.48 71.09
CA PHE A 109 -38.45 2.33 70.25
C PHE A 109 -37.32 2.63 69.26
N TYR A 110 -37.47 3.64 68.39
CA TYR A 110 -36.48 3.87 67.34
C TYR A 110 -35.15 4.41 67.89
N ASN A 111 -35.14 5.04 69.07
CA ASN A 111 -33.90 5.39 69.77
C ASN A 111 -33.18 4.16 70.33
N GLY A 112 -33.89 3.05 70.59
CA GLY A 112 -33.32 1.77 71.00
C GLY A 112 -32.66 0.96 69.88
N ILE A 113 -32.93 1.30 68.61
CA ILE A 113 -32.26 0.67 67.46
C ILE A 113 -30.81 1.15 67.41
N ILE A 114 -29.87 0.20 67.57
CA ILE A 114 -28.42 0.45 67.52
C ILE A 114 -28.06 0.87 66.10
N ASP A 115 -27.34 1.99 66.01
CA ASP A 115 -26.76 2.48 64.76
C ASP A 115 -25.72 1.51 64.21
N ILE A 116 -25.66 1.36 62.89
CA ILE A 116 -24.68 0.48 62.23
C ILE A 116 -23.26 0.92 62.54
N ASN A 117 -23.02 2.23 62.74
CA ASN A 117 -21.70 2.75 63.12
C ASN A 117 -21.22 2.31 64.52
N LYS A 118 -22.11 1.80 65.38
CA LYS A 118 -21.79 1.28 66.71
C LYS A 118 -21.58 -0.24 66.70
N LEU A 119 -21.87 -0.91 65.59
CA LEU A 119 -21.65 -2.35 65.43
C LEU A 119 -20.16 -2.67 65.24
N LYS A 120 -19.75 -3.89 65.61
CA LYS A 120 -18.38 -4.37 65.40
C LYS A 120 -18.06 -4.42 63.90
N ASN A 121 -16.86 -3.97 63.52
CA ASN A 121 -16.44 -3.91 62.11
C ASN A 121 -16.53 -5.29 61.41
N ASP A 122 -16.19 -6.38 62.10
CA ASP A 122 -16.34 -7.75 61.58
C ASP A 122 -17.78 -8.08 61.16
N PHE A 123 -18.77 -7.60 61.92
CA PHE A 123 -20.16 -7.81 61.58
C PHE A 123 -20.56 -6.99 60.34
N ILE A 124 -20.10 -5.74 60.24
CA ILE A 124 -20.33 -4.90 59.06
C ILE A 124 -19.72 -5.54 57.81
N GLN A 125 -18.52 -6.13 57.92
CA GLN A 125 -17.92 -6.88 56.83
C GLN A 125 -18.77 -8.10 56.46
N LYS A 126 -19.30 -8.87 57.43
CA LYS A 126 -20.20 -9.98 57.12
C LYS A 126 -21.48 -9.50 56.42
N LEU A 127 -22.08 -8.41 56.90
CA LEU A 127 -23.29 -7.78 56.33
C LEU A 127 -23.11 -7.38 54.86
N VAL A 128 -21.98 -6.74 54.54
CA VAL A 128 -21.69 -6.25 53.18
C VAL A 128 -21.35 -7.39 52.19
N ALA A 129 -20.95 -8.56 52.70
CA ALA A 129 -20.72 -9.78 51.90
C ALA A 129 -22.02 -10.51 51.54
N VAL A 130 -23.14 -10.19 52.18
CA VAL A 130 -24.41 -10.87 51.92
C VAL A 130 -24.90 -10.53 50.51
N THR A 131 -25.28 -11.56 49.75
CA THR A 131 -25.90 -11.44 48.42
C THR A 131 -27.37 -11.83 48.48
N ASN A 132 -28.17 -11.43 47.48
CA ASN A 132 -29.60 -11.78 47.40
C ASN A 132 -29.87 -13.29 47.40
N ASN A 133 -28.88 -14.12 47.08
CA ASN A 133 -29.00 -15.59 47.11
C ASN A 133 -28.96 -16.18 48.53
N ASN A 134 -28.62 -15.37 49.54
CA ASN A 134 -28.50 -15.79 50.94
C ASN A 134 -29.74 -15.41 51.76
N SER A 135 -30.94 -15.57 51.21
CA SER A 135 -32.19 -15.17 51.89
C SER A 135 -32.36 -15.83 53.26
N ASP A 136 -31.83 -17.04 53.45
CA ASP A 136 -31.93 -17.77 54.71
C ASP A 136 -30.86 -17.39 55.73
N SER A 137 -29.92 -16.49 55.39
CA SER A 137 -28.89 -16.06 56.33
C SER A 137 -29.50 -15.19 57.45
N PRO A 138 -29.20 -15.46 58.73
CA PRO A 138 -29.64 -14.58 59.83
C PRO A 138 -29.16 -13.13 59.69
N ILE A 139 -27.98 -12.92 59.08
CA ILE A 139 -27.44 -11.57 58.83
C ILE A 139 -28.24 -10.87 57.72
N TYR A 140 -28.65 -11.59 56.68
CA TYR A 140 -29.56 -11.08 55.65
C TYR A 140 -30.88 -10.65 56.26
N GLN A 141 -31.49 -11.54 57.06
CA GLN A 141 -32.78 -11.31 57.69
C GLN A 141 -32.75 -10.14 58.69
N TYR A 142 -31.69 -10.05 59.51
CA TYR A 142 -31.44 -8.89 60.37
C TYR A 142 -31.36 -7.60 59.56
N PHE A 143 -30.53 -7.57 58.51
CA PHE A 143 -30.30 -6.36 57.72
C PHE A 143 -31.56 -5.90 56.99
N HIS A 144 -32.33 -6.80 56.40
CA HIS A 144 -33.59 -6.44 55.74
C HIS A 144 -34.65 -5.97 56.75
N THR A 145 -34.76 -6.62 57.91
CA THR A 145 -35.69 -6.16 58.97
C THR A 145 -35.27 -4.79 59.51
N PHE A 146 -33.96 -4.53 59.62
CA PHE A 146 -33.43 -3.21 60.00
C PHE A 146 -33.85 -2.11 59.01
N LEU A 147 -33.73 -2.36 57.70
CA LEU A 147 -34.15 -1.41 56.68
C LEU A 147 -35.67 -1.19 56.70
N GLU A 148 -36.45 -2.25 56.84
CA GLU A 148 -37.93 -2.19 56.95
C GLU A 148 -38.39 -1.37 58.15
N ILE A 149 -37.78 -1.58 59.32
CA ILE A 149 -38.12 -0.79 60.52
C ILE A 149 -37.86 0.70 60.27
N HIS A 150 -36.72 1.05 59.67
CA HIS A 150 -36.41 2.44 59.36
C HIS A 150 -37.38 3.07 58.35
N ASP A 151 -37.82 2.31 57.36
CA ASP A 151 -38.85 2.74 56.42
C ASP A 151 -40.19 2.99 57.12
N HIS A 152 -40.67 2.03 57.92
CA HIS A 152 -41.93 2.17 58.65
C HIS A 152 -41.90 3.32 59.65
N VAL A 153 -40.79 3.50 60.37
CA VAL A 153 -40.62 4.64 61.29
C VAL A 153 -40.67 5.96 60.52
N LEU A 154 -40.07 6.02 59.33
CA LEU A 154 -40.11 7.21 58.50
C LEU A 154 -41.54 7.55 58.03
N ASP A 155 -42.32 6.55 57.61
CA ASP A 155 -43.74 6.74 57.21
C ASP A 155 -44.61 7.17 58.41
N ILE A 156 -44.41 6.55 59.58
CA ILE A 156 -45.13 6.94 60.80
C ILE A 156 -44.82 8.39 61.21
N LEU A 157 -43.55 8.78 61.25
CA LEU A 157 -43.17 10.15 61.61
C LEU A 157 -43.72 11.18 60.63
N TYR A 158 -43.75 10.85 59.33
CA TYR A 158 -44.36 11.67 58.29
C TYR A 158 -45.88 11.83 58.50
N LYS A 159 -46.62 10.72 58.67
CA LYS A 159 -48.07 10.73 58.89
C LYS A 159 -48.49 11.38 60.20
N CYS A 160 -47.61 11.34 61.20
CA CYS A 160 -47.83 11.99 62.49
C CYS A 160 -47.63 13.51 62.46
N GLY A 161 -47.05 14.07 61.39
CA GLY A 161 -46.82 15.51 61.27
C GLY A 161 -45.92 16.05 62.40
N GLU A 162 -44.93 15.25 62.82
CA GLU A 162 -44.02 15.65 63.88
C GLU A 162 -43.28 16.95 63.56
N THR A 163 -42.84 17.65 64.62
CA THR A 163 -41.99 18.85 64.49
C THR A 163 -40.80 18.59 63.57
N GLU A 164 -40.30 19.64 62.91
CA GLU A 164 -39.20 19.53 61.96
C GLU A 164 -37.92 18.86 62.52
N GLU A 165 -37.74 18.78 63.85
CA GLU A 165 -36.51 18.28 64.48
C GLU A 165 -36.41 16.74 64.60
N PRO A 166 -37.38 16.00 65.20
CA PRO A 166 -37.32 14.53 65.30
C PRO A 166 -37.26 13.82 63.94
N PHE A 167 -38.04 14.29 62.96
CA PHE A 167 -38.03 13.75 61.61
C PHE A 167 -36.65 13.93 60.95
N LYS A 168 -36.07 15.13 61.05
CA LYS A 168 -34.72 15.43 60.56
C LYS A 168 -33.63 14.60 61.24
N LYS A 169 -33.73 14.38 62.56
CA LYS A 169 -32.81 13.50 63.29
C LYS A 169 -32.88 12.06 62.82
N HIS A 170 -34.08 11.55 62.52
CA HIS A 170 -34.25 10.20 61.99
C HIS A 170 -33.71 10.06 60.55
N LEU A 171 -33.96 11.06 59.68
CA LEU A 171 -33.34 11.14 58.35
C LEU A 171 -31.80 11.12 58.45
N GLU A 172 -31.21 11.92 59.35
CA GLU A 172 -29.77 11.95 59.57
C GLU A 172 -29.25 10.57 60.04
N LYS A 173 -30.02 9.86 60.88
CA LYS A 173 -29.72 8.50 61.34
C LYS A 173 -29.70 7.50 60.17
N ILE A 174 -30.74 7.48 59.33
CA ILE A 174 -30.81 6.60 58.14
C ILE A 174 -29.63 6.87 57.21
N MET A 175 -29.37 8.14 56.88
CA MET A 175 -28.28 8.51 55.97
C MET A 175 -26.91 8.11 56.51
N ARG A 176 -26.64 8.30 57.81
CA ARG A 176 -25.39 7.85 58.45
C ARG A 176 -25.21 6.33 58.33
N ASN A 177 -26.27 5.56 58.55
CA ASN A 177 -26.23 4.11 58.44
C ASN A 177 -25.97 3.66 56.99
N ILE A 178 -26.68 4.24 56.01
CA ILE A 178 -26.48 3.98 54.58
C ILE A 178 -25.04 4.32 54.15
N ILE A 179 -24.49 5.45 54.57
CA ILE A 179 -23.12 5.88 54.25
C ILE A 179 -22.09 4.89 54.81
N VAL A 180 -22.25 4.42 56.06
CA VAL A 180 -21.32 3.46 56.68
C VAL A 180 -21.35 2.10 55.98
N ILE A 181 -22.54 1.59 55.62
CA ILE A 181 -22.67 0.37 54.84
C ILE A 181 -22.04 0.55 53.46
N GLY A 182 -22.43 1.62 52.76
CA GLY A 182 -21.98 1.91 51.41
C GLY A 182 -20.47 2.07 51.31
N ARG A 183 -19.84 2.70 52.29
CA ARG A 183 -18.38 2.82 52.36
C ARG A 183 -17.69 1.46 52.46
N ASN A 184 -18.20 0.57 53.31
CA ASN A 184 -17.64 -0.76 53.45
C ASN A 184 -17.91 -1.63 52.21
N LYS A 185 -19.05 -1.42 51.53
CA LYS A 185 -19.34 -2.04 50.22
C LYS A 185 -18.37 -1.56 49.16
N PHE A 186 -18.18 -0.25 49.05
CA PHE A 186 -17.25 0.38 48.10
C PHE A 186 -15.80 -0.10 48.27
N LYS A 187 -15.35 -0.28 49.51
CA LYS A 187 -14.02 -0.86 49.80
C LYS A 187 -13.85 -2.28 49.26
N ARG A 188 -14.94 -3.06 49.12
CA ARG A 188 -14.94 -4.43 48.60
C ARG A 188 -15.21 -4.50 47.10
N ASN A 189 -16.17 -3.72 46.63
CA ASN A 189 -16.55 -3.60 45.23
C ASN A 189 -16.78 -2.12 44.93
N ARG A 190 -15.92 -1.54 44.09
CA ARG A 190 -15.94 -0.11 43.78
C ARG A 190 -17.12 0.31 42.90
N ASP A 191 -17.85 -0.63 42.31
CA ASP A 191 -18.89 -0.32 41.31
C ASP A 191 -20.25 0.02 41.92
N THR A 192 -20.49 -0.33 43.19
CA THR A 192 -21.77 -0.03 43.84
C THR A 192 -21.63 0.18 45.34
N ILE A 193 -22.46 1.08 45.87
CA ILE A 193 -22.60 1.32 47.31
C ILE A 193 -23.72 0.48 47.94
N PHE A 194 -24.58 -0.15 47.13
CA PHE A 194 -25.77 -0.83 47.62
C PHE A 194 -25.49 -2.32 47.87
N VAL A 195 -25.99 -2.84 49.00
CA VAL A 195 -25.92 -4.27 49.32
C VAL A 195 -27.11 -5.02 48.72
N CYS A 196 -28.30 -4.41 48.74
CA CYS A 196 -29.55 -4.96 48.22
C CYS A 196 -30.46 -3.84 47.70
N ASP A 197 -31.54 -4.21 47.00
CA ASP A 197 -32.48 -3.24 46.43
C ASP A 197 -33.33 -2.52 47.51
N CYS A 198 -33.59 -3.15 48.66
CA CYS A 198 -34.29 -2.49 49.78
C CYS A 198 -33.53 -1.25 50.29
N MET A 199 -32.19 -1.24 50.19
CA MET A 199 -31.38 -0.07 50.54
C MET A 199 -31.59 1.08 49.54
N LYS A 200 -31.83 0.76 48.26
CA LYS A 200 -32.17 1.74 47.22
C LYS A 200 -33.57 2.30 47.45
N GLU A 201 -34.53 1.42 47.76
CA GLU A 201 -35.92 1.80 48.08
C GLU A 201 -35.98 2.74 49.29
N LEU A 202 -35.29 2.40 50.38
CA LEU A 202 -35.22 3.24 51.58
C LEU A 202 -34.63 4.62 51.27
N LEU A 203 -33.60 4.68 50.43
CA LEU A 203 -32.98 5.96 50.05
C LEU A 203 -33.92 6.81 49.19
N LEU A 204 -34.66 6.19 48.26
CA LEU A 204 -35.69 6.87 47.47
C LEU A 204 -36.82 7.41 48.34
N ALA A 205 -37.31 6.61 49.30
CA ALA A 205 -38.33 7.03 50.27
C ALA A 205 -37.83 8.20 51.14
N THR A 206 -36.59 8.11 51.62
CA THR A 206 -35.91 9.17 52.38
C THR A 206 -35.86 10.48 51.59
N ASN A 207 -35.47 10.42 50.31
CA ASN A 207 -35.39 11.61 49.46
C ASN A 207 -36.78 12.21 49.18
N LEU A 208 -37.76 11.37 48.81
CA LEU A 208 -39.13 11.82 48.53
C LEU A 208 -39.76 12.54 49.74
N LEU A 209 -39.66 11.93 50.92
CA LEU A 209 -40.25 12.49 52.14
C LEU A 209 -39.50 13.72 52.65
N CYS A 210 -38.16 13.76 52.51
CA CYS A 210 -37.37 14.95 52.81
C CYS A 210 -37.78 16.13 51.94
N ASN A 211 -37.94 15.90 50.63
CA ASN A 211 -38.35 16.95 49.68
C ASN A 211 -39.77 17.45 49.93
N ASN A 212 -40.69 16.57 50.35
CA ASN A 212 -42.07 16.96 50.66
C ASN A 212 -42.17 17.88 51.90
N ILE A 213 -41.25 17.75 52.87
CA ILE A 213 -41.29 18.53 54.11
C ILE A 213 -40.43 19.80 54.01
N TYR A 214 -39.19 19.67 53.52
CA TYR A 214 -38.19 20.76 53.58
C TYR A 214 -37.81 21.34 52.21
N GLY A 215 -38.32 20.76 51.12
CA GLY A 215 -37.96 21.13 49.75
C GLY A 215 -36.72 20.41 49.21
N VAL A 216 -36.49 20.58 47.91
CA VAL A 216 -35.59 19.77 47.07
C VAL A 216 -34.11 19.81 47.50
N GLN A 217 -33.67 20.88 48.14
CA GLN A 217 -32.25 21.09 48.46
C GLN A 217 -31.83 20.52 49.82
N GLU A 218 -32.76 20.30 50.75
CA GLU A 218 -32.40 19.91 52.13
C GLU A 218 -31.86 18.48 52.20
N PHE A 219 -32.33 17.58 51.33
CA PHE A 219 -31.77 16.24 51.19
C PHE A 219 -30.27 16.30 50.85
N TRP A 220 -29.90 17.12 49.86
CA TRP A 220 -28.50 17.31 49.49
C TRP A 220 -27.70 18.04 50.56
N ARG A 221 -28.28 19.01 51.27
CA ARG A 221 -27.62 19.68 52.41
C ARG A 221 -27.25 18.68 53.51
N LEU A 222 -28.16 17.76 53.82
CA LEU A 222 -27.93 16.69 54.78
C LEU A 222 -26.85 15.71 54.28
N CYS A 223 -26.93 15.28 53.02
CA CYS A 223 -25.93 14.42 52.40
C CYS A 223 -24.53 15.06 52.42
N ASN A 224 -24.42 16.32 52.00
CA ASN A 224 -23.16 17.06 51.93
C ASN A 224 -22.51 17.18 53.30
N LYS A 225 -23.29 17.50 54.34
CA LYS A 225 -22.82 17.55 55.74
C LYS A 225 -22.23 16.22 56.20
N LEU A 226 -22.87 15.10 55.85
CA LEU A 226 -22.43 13.77 56.28
C LEU A 226 -21.24 13.25 55.47
N LEU A 227 -21.19 13.52 54.16
CA LEU A 227 -20.11 13.09 53.27
C LEU A 227 -18.87 14.01 53.35
N GLN A 228 -18.96 15.17 53.98
CA GLN A 228 -17.85 16.12 54.07
C GLN A 228 -16.56 15.47 54.60
N LYS A 229 -16.66 14.59 55.60
CA LYS A 229 -15.52 13.91 56.24
C LYS A 229 -15.14 12.57 55.58
N GLU A 230 -15.91 12.10 54.62
CA GLU A 230 -15.68 10.81 53.97
C GLU A 230 -14.70 10.93 52.79
N ASP A 231 -14.11 9.79 52.41
CA ASP A 231 -13.23 9.69 51.24
C ASP A 231 -13.90 10.25 49.98
N ALA A 232 -13.12 10.99 49.20
CA ALA A 232 -13.66 11.72 48.06
C ALA A 232 -14.06 10.79 46.90
N SER A 233 -13.32 9.69 46.67
CA SER A 233 -13.69 8.70 45.64
C SER A 233 -14.99 8.00 46.00
N PHE A 234 -15.13 7.58 47.27
CA PHE A 234 -16.39 7.02 47.78
C PHE A 234 -17.54 8.03 47.69
N SER A 235 -17.33 9.30 48.05
CA SER A 235 -18.38 10.32 48.01
C SER A 235 -18.89 10.58 46.58
N LEU A 236 -18.00 10.56 45.58
CA LEU A 236 -18.35 10.70 44.17
C LEU A 236 -19.08 9.47 43.64
N GLU A 237 -18.66 8.27 44.02
CA GLU A 237 -19.37 7.04 43.63
C GLU A 237 -20.74 6.94 44.32
N PHE A 238 -20.84 7.40 45.57
CA PHE A 238 -22.11 7.55 46.27
C PHE A 238 -23.04 8.47 45.48
N LEU A 239 -22.55 9.66 45.12
CA LEU A 239 -23.30 10.65 44.35
C LEU A 239 -23.80 10.09 43.01
N LYS A 240 -22.95 9.35 42.28
CA LYS A 240 -23.34 8.63 41.06
C LYS A 240 -24.42 7.59 41.32
N ASN A 241 -24.22 6.71 42.30
CA ASN A 241 -25.19 5.65 42.59
C ASN A 241 -26.55 6.22 43.01
N VAL A 242 -26.60 7.31 43.79
CA VAL A 242 -27.85 7.99 44.14
C VAL A 242 -28.53 8.59 42.92
N THR A 243 -27.75 9.17 42.00
CA THR A 243 -28.28 9.73 40.74
C THR A 243 -28.78 8.64 39.79
N ASP A 244 -28.09 7.49 39.73
CA ASP A 244 -28.47 6.35 38.87
C ASP A 244 -29.79 5.69 39.31
N LEU A 245 -30.20 5.81 40.58
CA LEU A 245 -31.48 5.28 41.09
C LEU A 245 -32.69 5.84 40.34
N ASP A 246 -32.58 7.01 39.73
CA ASP A 246 -33.65 7.63 38.94
C ASP A 246 -33.86 6.99 37.57
N SER A 247 -32.84 6.30 37.02
CA SER A 247 -32.91 5.65 35.70
C SER A 247 -33.70 4.33 35.71
N MET A 248 -33.99 3.77 36.90
CA MET A 248 -34.76 2.52 37.09
C MET A 248 -36.29 2.73 37.06
N LYS A 249 -36.77 3.92 36.65
CA LYS A 249 -38.19 4.33 36.64
C LYS A 249 -39.13 3.49 35.75
N ASN A 250 -38.62 2.72 34.79
CA ASN A 250 -39.47 2.03 33.80
C ASN A 250 -40.32 0.86 34.33
N ASN A 251 -40.15 0.44 35.59
CA ASN A 251 -40.97 -0.63 36.19
C ASN A 251 -42.06 -0.16 37.17
N PHE A 252 -42.22 1.16 37.39
CA PHE A 252 -43.05 1.66 38.50
C PHE A 252 -44.22 2.60 38.12
N GLY A 253 -44.43 2.93 36.85
CA GLY A 253 -45.71 3.46 36.34
C GLY A 253 -46.24 4.75 37.01
N VAL A 254 -45.38 5.72 37.38
CA VAL A 254 -45.82 7.02 37.90
C VAL A 254 -45.03 8.15 37.24
N GLU A 255 -45.64 8.82 36.26
CA GLU A 255 -44.93 9.74 35.36
C GLU A 255 -44.71 11.16 35.91
N ASP A 256 -45.51 11.69 36.85
CA ASP A 256 -45.54 13.16 37.02
C ASP A 256 -45.17 13.76 38.41
N LYS A 257 -44.81 12.98 39.44
CA LYS A 257 -44.50 13.55 40.79
C LYS A 257 -43.16 13.20 41.42
N LEU A 258 -42.35 12.35 40.77
CA LEU A 258 -41.03 11.91 41.25
C LEU A 258 -39.86 12.54 40.46
N CYS A 259 -40.10 13.65 39.76
CA CYS A 259 -39.06 14.40 39.02
C CYS A 259 -38.05 15.15 39.92
N ILE A 260 -38.13 14.98 41.24
CA ILE A 260 -37.49 15.86 42.22
C ILE A 260 -36.10 15.35 42.67
N VAL A 261 -35.76 14.09 42.42
CA VAL A 261 -34.44 13.51 42.79
C VAL A 261 -33.31 13.99 41.86
N ASN A 262 -33.64 14.54 40.69
CA ASN A 262 -32.68 14.98 39.67
C ASN A 262 -32.00 16.32 39.93
N ALA A 263 -32.12 16.89 41.14
CA ALA A 263 -31.42 18.13 41.46
C ALA A 263 -29.90 17.89 41.44
N SER A 264 -29.22 18.52 40.48
CA SER A 264 -27.77 18.41 40.34
C SER A 264 -27.06 18.94 41.58
N ASN A 265 -26.16 18.15 42.16
CA ASN A 265 -25.37 18.56 43.31
C ASN A 265 -23.92 18.86 42.90
N TYR A 266 -23.76 19.95 42.13
CA TYR A 266 -22.46 20.41 41.68
C TYR A 266 -21.56 20.87 42.84
N GLU A 267 -22.12 21.34 43.95
CA GLU A 267 -21.37 21.75 45.14
C GLU A 267 -20.53 20.59 45.70
N LEU A 268 -21.16 19.44 45.96
CA LEU A 268 -20.46 18.26 46.45
C LEU A 268 -19.46 17.73 45.41
N LEU A 269 -19.88 17.69 44.15
CA LEU A 269 -19.03 17.26 43.04
C LEU A 269 -17.74 18.11 42.98
N HIS A 270 -17.86 19.44 42.97
CA HIS A 270 -16.72 20.35 42.86
C HIS A 270 -15.80 20.27 44.07
N ASN A 271 -16.36 20.21 45.28
CA ASN A 271 -15.59 20.10 46.51
C ASN A 271 -14.80 18.78 46.56
N LYS A 272 -15.47 17.64 46.34
CA LYS A 272 -14.81 16.33 46.38
C LYS A 272 -13.88 16.11 45.19
N LEU A 273 -14.20 16.64 44.01
CA LEU A 273 -13.29 16.57 42.86
C LEU A 273 -11.98 17.32 43.15
N LYS A 274 -12.04 18.53 43.75
CA LYS A 274 -10.84 19.26 44.17
C LYS A 274 -10.03 18.46 45.19
N ASP A 275 -10.68 17.82 46.17
CA ASP A 275 -10.02 16.98 47.17
C ASP A 275 -9.29 15.78 46.54
N VAL A 276 -9.91 15.11 45.56
CA VAL A 276 -9.27 14.02 44.80
C VAL A 276 -8.06 14.55 44.05
N LEU A 277 -8.20 15.64 43.31
CA LEU A 277 -7.13 16.16 42.46
C LEU A 277 -5.89 16.62 43.25
N ILE A 278 -6.06 17.04 44.51
CA ILE A 278 -4.93 17.39 45.40
C ILE A 278 -4.16 16.15 45.85
N ASN A 279 -4.87 15.06 46.16
CA ASN A 279 -4.31 13.90 46.88
C ASN A 279 -4.11 12.64 46.03
N ALA A 280 -4.58 12.62 44.78
CA ALA A 280 -4.62 11.39 43.98
C ALA A 280 -3.27 11.01 43.34
N GLU A 281 -2.97 9.71 43.41
CA GLU A 281 -2.05 9.03 42.50
C GLU A 281 -2.67 8.98 41.09
N TYR A 282 -1.86 9.23 40.06
CA TYR A 282 -2.31 9.43 38.67
C TYR A 282 -3.17 8.26 38.14
N ASP A 283 -2.88 7.03 38.59
CA ASP A 283 -3.53 5.79 38.15
C ASP A 283 -4.96 5.61 38.68
N ALA A 284 -5.33 6.30 39.75
CA ALA A 284 -6.68 6.23 40.31
C ALA A 284 -7.67 7.20 39.62
N LEU A 285 -7.16 8.21 38.92
CA LEU A 285 -7.96 9.27 38.30
C LEU A 285 -8.90 8.80 37.18
N PRO A 286 -8.55 7.84 36.29
CA PRO A 286 -9.46 7.40 35.23
C PRO A 286 -10.81 6.91 35.77
N ASN A 287 -10.79 6.13 36.87
CA ASN A 287 -12.03 5.62 37.48
C ASN A 287 -12.89 6.75 38.06
N VAL A 288 -12.26 7.73 38.73
CA VAL A 288 -12.97 8.90 39.24
C VAL A 288 -13.59 9.70 38.08
N LEU A 289 -12.85 9.91 36.99
CA LEU A 289 -13.37 10.65 35.84
C LEU A 289 -14.49 9.91 35.11
N LYS A 290 -14.48 8.57 35.05
CA LYS A 290 -15.61 7.79 34.52
C LYS A 290 -16.89 8.02 35.33
N THR A 291 -16.75 8.13 36.67
CA THR A 291 -17.84 8.50 37.58
C THR A 291 -18.30 9.93 37.35
N VAL A 292 -17.38 10.89 37.27
CA VAL A 292 -17.70 12.32 37.01
C VAL A 292 -18.35 12.51 35.64
N TYR A 293 -17.88 11.84 34.58
CA TYR A 293 -18.50 11.89 33.25
C TYR A 293 -19.94 11.37 33.30
N SER A 294 -20.22 10.31 34.06
CA SER A 294 -21.59 9.79 34.23
C SER A 294 -22.52 10.84 34.83
N LEU A 295 -22.03 11.61 35.80
CA LEU A 295 -22.77 12.68 36.46
C LEU A 295 -22.90 13.91 35.55
N ALA A 296 -21.78 14.55 35.20
CA ALA A 296 -21.77 15.86 34.56
C ALA A 296 -22.17 15.84 33.07
N ASN A 297 -21.86 14.77 32.34
CA ASN A 297 -22.07 14.69 30.89
C ASN A 297 -23.28 13.82 30.49
N LYS A 298 -23.79 12.95 31.37
CA LYS A 298 -24.98 12.13 31.11
C LYS A 298 -26.17 12.55 31.98
N ALA A 299 -26.08 12.37 33.30
CA ALA A 299 -27.22 12.58 34.19
C ALA A 299 -27.64 14.06 34.29
N TRP A 300 -26.69 14.97 34.47
CA TRP A 300 -26.93 16.40 34.68
C TRP A 300 -26.64 17.26 33.45
N ALA A 301 -26.70 16.67 32.26
CA ALA A 301 -26.37 17.38 31.02
C ALA A 301 -27.27 18.60 30.73
N LYS A 302 -28.51 18.61 31.26
CA LYS A 302 -29.49 19.71 31.07
C LYS A 302 -29.21 20.93 31.96
N ASP A 303 -28.70 20.72 33.17
CA ASP A 303 -28.37 21.78 34.15
C ASP A 303 -26.85 22.03 34.21
N ALA A 304 -26.16 21.81 33.08
CA ALA A 304 -24.71 21.64 33.09
C ALA A 304 -23.95 22.93 33.44
N THR A 305 -23.03 22.81 34.40
CA THR A 305 -22.11 23.89 34.81
C THR A 305 -20.74 23.73 34.12
N VAL A 306 -20.06 24.83 33.80
CA VAL A 306 -18.73 24.81 33.15
C VAL A 306 -17.60 24.60 34.16
N GLU A 307 -17.87 24.87 35.42
CA GLU A 307 -16.95 24.88 36.55
C GLU A 307 -16.27 23.53 36.75
N THR A 308 -16.97 22.41 36.52
CA THR A 308 -16.39 21.06 36.58
C THR A 308 -15.21 20.91 35.63
N HIS A 309 -15.39 21.32 34.37
CA HIS A 309 -14.35 21.25 33.34
C HIS A 309 -13.24 22.27 33.57
N GLN A 310 -13.56 23.42 34.16
CA GLN A 310 -12.56 24.42 34.57
C GLN A 310 -11.64 23.91 35.69
N ILE A 311 -12.20 23.22 36.69
CA ILE A 311 -11.43 22.59 37.77
C ILE A 311 -10.46 21.54 37.20
N LEU A 312 -10.95 20.69 36.28
CA LEU A 312 -10.13 19.68 35.63
C LEU A 312 -9.03 20.31 34.77
N TRP A 313 -9.35 21.36 34.01
CA TRP A 313 -8.35 22.05 33.20
C TRP A 313 -7.25 22.71 34.02
N ASP A 314 -7.59 23.38 35.13
CA ASP A 314 -6.59 23.97 36.02
C ASP A 314 -5.63 22.95 36.65
N TYR A 315 -6.10 21.71 36.80
CA TYR A 315 -5.27 20.58 37.22
C TYR A 315 -4.35 20.12 36.08
N TYR A 316 -4.93 19.82 34.90
CA TYR A 316 -4.17 19.26 33.79
C TYR A 316 -3.21 20.25 33.13
N SER A 317 -3.55 21.54 33.06
CA SER A 317 -2.68 22.56 32.44
C SER A 317 -1.32 22.68 33.14
N LYS A 318 -1.25 22.35 34.44
CA LYS A 318 -0.01 22.30 35.22
C LYS A 318 0.78 21.00 35.01
N ARG A 319 0.15 19.94 34.49
CA ARG A 319 0.68 18.57 34.39
C ARG A 319 0.72 18.03 32.96
N LEU A 320 0.63 18.89 31.93
CA LEU A 320 0.61 18.49 30.52
C LEU A 320 1.80 17.61 30.12
N ASN A 321 2.97 17.79 30.74
CA ASN A 321 4.18 17.01 30.44
C ASN A 321 4.21 15.60 31.06
N VAL A 322 3.16 15.18 31.78
CA VAL A 322 3.07 13.91 32.50
C VAL A 322 1.99 13.03 31.89
N SER A 323 2.37 11.83 31.48
CA SER A 323 1.46 10.81 30.95
C SER A 323 1.85 9.44 31.50
N SER A 324 0.85 8.56 31.58
CA SER A 324 1.04 7.13 31.85
C SER A 324 1.34 6.32 30.58
N LYS A 325 1.10 6.91 29.39
CA LYS A 325 1.27 6.29 28.07
C LYS A 325 2.54 6.75 27.39
N ASN A 326 3.14 5.85 26.60
CA ASN A 326 4.25 6.18 25.72
C ASN A 326 3.76 6.50 24.29
N TYR A 327 3.58 7.78 24.01
CA TYR A 327 3.15 8.29 22.70
C TYR A 327 4.25 8.29 21.64
N GLU A 328 5.52 8.07 21.99
CA GLU A 328 6.65 8.09 21.02
C GLU A 328 6.53 7.00 19.96
N SER A 329 5.89 5.88 20.31
CA SER A 329 5.67 4.75 19.42
C SER A 329 4.50 4.93 18.45
N TYR A 330 3.67 5.97 18.64
CA TYR A 330 2.43 6.11 17.91
C TYR A 330 2.68 6.68 16.51
N ASN A 331 2.11 6.03 15.50
CA ASN A 331 2.03 6.54 14.15
C ASN A 331 0.80 7.48 13.97
N ALA A 332 0.72 8.16 12.83
CA ALA A 332 -0.38 9.10 12.56
C ALA A 332 -1.77 8.46 12.62
N ARG A 333 -1.89 7.19 12.21
CA ARG A 333 -3.15 6.45 12.22
C ARG A 333 -3.59 6.14 13.65
N GLU A 334 -2.67 5.73 14.52
CA GLU A 334 -2.95 5.46 15.93
C GLU A 334 -3.40 6.73 16.67
N PHE A 335 -2.78 7.89 16.39
CA PHE A 335 -3.26 9.17 16.92
C PHE A 335 -4.65 9.55 16.42
N PHE A 336 -4.95 9.28 15.14
CA PHE A 336 -6.27 9.51 14.57
C PHE A 336 -7.33 8.60 15.22
N ASP A 337 -7.04 7.30 15.35
CA ASP A 337 -7.95 6.33 15.98
C ASP A 337 -8.13 6.63 17.48
N LEU A 338 -7.10 7.17 18.16
CA LEU A 338 -7.21 7.66 19.53
C LEU A 338 -8.14 8.87 19.64
N ALA A 339 -8.00 9.87 18.76
CA ALA A 339 -8.89 11.02 18.73
C ALA A 339 -10.35 10.58 18.50
N GLU A 340 -10.57 9.61 17.62
CA GLU A 340 -11.88 9.01 17.38
C GLU A 340 -12.45 8.29 18.60
N LYS A 341 -11.62 7.52 19.31
CA LYS A 341 -12.00 6.86 20.57
C LYS A 341 -12.41 7.90 21.62
N ILE A 342 -11.66 8.99 21.76
CA ILE A 342 -11.97 10.09 22.69
C ILE A 342 -13.31 10.73 22.34
N LEU A 343 -13.60 10.97 21.06
CA LEU A 343 -14.83 11.65 20.62
C LEU A 343 -16.08 10.76 20.69
N SER A 344 -15.93 9.45 20.49
CA SER A 344 -17.04 8.50 20.46
C SER A 344 -17.36 7.93 21.84
N ASN A 345 -16.36 7.39 22.54
CA ASN A 345 -16.52 6.71 23.83
C ASN A 345 -15.43 7.14 24.85
N PRO A 346 -15.54 8.36 25.42
CA PRO A 346 -14.58 8.87 26.40
C PRO A 346 -14.34 7.94 27.59
N LYS A 347 -15.34 7.17 28.02
CA LYS A 347 -15.27 6.28 29.19
C LYS A 347 -14.32 5.09 28.99
N ASP A 348 -14.05 4.71 27.74
CA ASP A 348 -13.24 3.55 27.40
C ASP A 348 -11.77 3.90 27.22
N CYS A 349 -11.42 5.19 27.33
CA CYS A 349 -10.05 5.65 27.40
C CYS A 349 -9.37 5.18 28.69
N ASP A 350 -8.08 4.91 28.57
CA ASP A 350 -7.26 4.38 29.67
C ASP A 350 -6.61 5.52 30.46
N GLU A 351 -6.31 6.64 29.79
CA GLU A 351 -5.66 7.78 30.42
C GLU A 351 -6.66 8.84 30.89
N SER A 352 -6.42 9.41 32.07
CA SER A 352 -7.30 10.40 32.68
C SER A 352 -7.43 11.68 31.85
N PHE A 353 -6.36 12.12 31.18
CA PHE A 353 -6.39 13.29 30.30
C PHE A 353 -7.25 13.08 29.05
N GLU A 354 -7.20 11.89 28.44
CA GLU A 354 -8.06 11.50 27.30
C GLU A 354 -9.55 11.55 27.68
N ILE A 355 -9.90 10.99 28.86
CA ILE A 355 -11.27 11.03 29.39
C ILE A 355 -11.72 12.46 29.60
N PHE A 356 -10.84 13.32 30.16
CA PHE A 356 -11.12 14.75 30.33
C PHE A 356 -11.38 15.47 29.01
N ILE A 357 -10.60 15.22 27.95
CA ILE A 357 -10.85 15.82 26.63
C ILE A 357 -12.23 15.43 26.13
N GLY A 358 -12.58 14.14 26.20
CA GLY A 358 -13.89 13.65 25.78
C GLY A 358 -15.04 14.22 26.61
N MET A 359 -14.86 14.36 27.94
CA MET A 359 -15.79 15.08 28.83
C MET A 359 -16.00 16.53 28.38
N LEU A 360 -14.91 17.23 28.08
CA LEU A 360 -14.95 18.63 27.69
C LEU A 360 -15.65 18.82 26.34
N VAL A 361 -15.28 18.04 25.32
CA VAL A 361 -15.89 18.12 23.99
C VAL A 361 -17.38 17.77 24.05
N CYS A 362 -17.74 16.69 24.76
CA CYS A 362 -19.14 16.31 24.95
C CYS A 362 -19.96 17.43 25.61
N HIS A 363 -19.40 18.10 26.64
CA HIS A 363 -20.07 19.23 27.30
C HIS A 363 -20.26 20.41 26.37
N LEU A 364 -19.21 20.78 25.62
CA LEU A 364 -19.25 21.94 24.73
C LEU A 364 -20.15 21.74 23.51
N ARG A 365 -20.27 20.51 22.99
CA ARG A 365 -21.24 20.16 21.94
C ARG A 365 -22.68 20.34 22.44
N ASN A 366 -22.96 19.94 23.67
CA ASN A 366 -24.29 20.07 24.28
C ASN A 366 -24.58 21.50 24.77
N ASN A 367 -23.55 22.26 25.15
CA ASN A 367 -23.65 23.60 25.72
C ASN A 367 -22.70 24.62 25.03
N PRO A 368 -22.97 25.02 23.78
CA PRO A 368 -22.05 25.86 23.00
C PRO A 368 -21.74 27.23 23.62
N LEU A 369 -22.68 27.80 24.40
CA LEU A 369 -22.50 29.10 25.08
C LEU A 369 -21.34 29.09 26.09
N HIS A 370 -20.96 27.91 26.59
CA HIS A 370 -19.85 27.77 27.54
C HIS A 370 -18.46 27.81 26.88
N TRP A 371 -18.39 27.75 25.54
CA TRP A 371 -17.12 27.81 24.81
C TRP A 371 -16.32 29.06 25.16
N GLY A 372 -16.94 30.24 25.17
CA GLY A 372 -16.22 31.51 25.44
C GLY A 372 -15.51 31.52 26.79
N LYS A 373 -16.17 31.02 27.84
CA LYS A 373 -15.60 30.92 29.19
C LYS A 373 -14.44 29.92 29.24
N MET A 374 -14.59 28.77 28.61
CA MET A 374 -13.56 27.74 28.60
C MET A 374 -12.34 28.16 27.77
N LYS A 375 -12.58 28.70 26.57
CA LYS A 375 -11.57 29.26 25.67
C LYS A 375 -10.66 30.26 26.38
N GLY A 376 -11.23 31.25 27.08
CA GLY A 376 -10.46 32.26 27.81
C GLY A 376 -9.52 31.66 28.86
N ARG A 377 -9.96 30.58 29.52
CA ARG A 377 -9.17 29.86 30.54
C ARG A 377 -8.11 28.95 29.95
N ILE A 378 -8.41 28.25 28.84
CA ILE A 378 -7.43 27.43 28.11
C ILE A 378 -6.32 28.34 27.58
N TYR A 379 -6.66 29.45 26.95
CA TYR A 379 -5.67 30.27 26.25
C TYR A 379 -4.79 31.08 27.19
N SER A 380 -5.31 31.53 28.33
CA SER A 380 -4.50 32.27 29.31
C SER A 380 -3.41 31.40 29.96
N GLN A 381 -3.60 30.07 29.99
CA GLN A 381 -2.65 29.12 30.54
C GLN A 381 -1.69 28.52 29.49
N LEU A 382 -1.98 28.72 28.20
CA LEU A 382 -1.17 28.25 27.06
C LEU A 382 -0.45 29.41 26.36
N GLY A 383 0.34 30.17 27.12
CA GLY A 383 1.19 31.23 26.57
C GLY A 383 2.37 30.67 25.75
N PRO A 384 3.00 31.49 24.87
CA PRO A 384 4.10 31.05 24.00
C PRO A 384 5.28 30.42 24.75
N ASN A 385 5.64 30.97 25.91
CA ASN A 385 6.74 30.44 26.73
C ASN A 385 6.41 29.04 27.28
N LYS A 386 5.15 28.81 27.68
CA LYS A 386 4.73 27.52 28.20
C LYS A 386 4.84 26.43 27.14
N ILE A 387 4.49 26.74 25.89
CA ILE A 387 4.57 25.82 24.75
C ILE A 387 6.02 25.47 24.44
N LYS A 388 6.93 26.45 24.46
CA LYS A 388 8.37 26.22 24.25
C LYS A 388 9.02 25.34 25.33
N GLU A 389 8.46 25.33 26.54
CA GLU A 389 8.93 24.51 27.68
C GLU A 389 8.30 23.10 27.72
N MET A 390 7.38 22.76 26.82
CA MET A 390 6.74 21.44 26.80
C MET A 390 7.70 20.34 26.29
N ASN A 391 7.57 19.14 26.87
CA ASN A 391 8.16 17.94 26.30
C ASN A 391 7.25 17.36 25.20
N GLU A 392 7.65 16.24 24.59
CA GLU A 392 6.89 15.54 23.55
C GLU A 392 5.48 15.15 24.01
N ILE A 393 5.34 14.64 25.23
CA ILE A 393 4.05 14.29 25.84
C ILE A 393 3.15 15.53 25.96
N GLY A 394 3.68 16.64 26.46
CA GLY A 394 2.94 17.90 26.59
C GLY A 394 2.47 18.43 25.25
N PHE A 395 3.30 18.29 24.21
CA PHE A 395 2.91 18.63 22.84
C PHE A 395 1.78 17.73 22.32
N VAL A 396 1.89 16.40 22.47
CA VAL A 396 0.84 15.45 22.10
C VAL A 396 -0.48 15.78 22.79
N HIS A 397 -0.46 16.01 24.10
CA HIS A 397 -1.64 16.36 24.87
C HIS A 397 -2.33 17.64 24.36
N ILE A 398 -1.56 18.69 24.09
CA ILE A 398 -2.11 19.93 23.53
C ILE A 398 -2.67 19.70 22.14
N MET A 399 -1.96 18.98 21.28
CA MET A 399 -2.44 18.71 19.94
C MET A 399 -3.71 17.85 19.95
N LEU A 400 -3.75 16.77 20.74
CA LEU A 400 -4.95 15.94 20.91
C LEU A 400 -6.15 16.76 21.44
N LEU A 401 -5.92 17.67 22.40
CA LEU A 401 -6.94 18.59 22.89
C LEU A 401 -7.52 19.42 21.74
N PHE A 402 -6.68 20.07 20.93
CA PHE A 402 -7.15 20.94 19.85
C PHE A 402 -7.69 20.18 18.63
N ILE A 403 -7.19 18.98 18.35
CA ILE A 403 -7.77 18.06 17.36
C ILE A 403 -9.19 17.69 17.80
N CYS A 404 -9.40 17.29 19.06
CA CYS A 404 -10.75 16.93 19.52
C CYS A 404 -11.68 18.16 19.61
N LEU A 405 -11.16 19.33 20.00
CA LEU A 405 -11.91 20.59 20.03
C LEU A 405 -12.26 21.13 18.63
N SER A 406 -11.61 20.66 17.54
CA SER A 406 -11.99 21.06 16.17
C SER A 406 -13.44 20.70 15.87
N SER A 407 -13.92 19.59 16.44
CA SER A 407 -15.30 19.14 16.31
C SER A 407 -16.33 20.04 17.02
N VAL A 408 -15.89 21.02 17.80
CA VAL A 408 -16.74 22.06 18.43
C VAL A 408 -16.58 23.39 17.69
N GLN A 409 -15.33 23.84 17.51
CA GLN A 409 -14.98 25.13 16.89
C GLN A 409 -13.75 24.99 15.98
N TYR A 410 -13.97 24.46 14.78
CA TYR A 410 -12.93 24.14 13.81
C TYR A 410 -11.98 25.31 13.49
N ALA A 411 -12.52 26.44 13.03
CA ALA A 411 -11.72 27.57 12.53
C ALA A 411 -10.76 28.13 13.59
N GLU A 412 -11.14 28.02 14.86
CA GLU A 412 -10.32 28.51 15.97
C GLU A 412 -9.25 27.51 16.37
N SER A 413 -9.62 26.24 16.51
CA SER A 413 -8.69 25.15 16.81
C SER A 413 -7.62 25.00 15.74
N GLN A 414 -8.00 25.13 14.47
CA GLN A 414 -7.09 25.13 13.33
C GLN A 414 -6.03 26.23 13.46
N LYS A 415 -6.43 27.49 13.69
CA LYS A 415 -5.50 28.62 13.86
C LYS A 415 -4.52 28.38 15.00
N LYS A 416 -4.98 27.79 16.11
CA LYS A 416 -4.14 27.49 17.27
C LYS A 416 -3.15 26.37 17.00
N ILE A 417 -3.58 25.28 16.37
CA ILE A 417 -2.68 24.20 15.94
C ILE A 417 -1.58 24.76 15.04
N LEU A 418 -1.93 25.55 14.01
CA LEU A 418 -0.94 26.18 13.13
C LEU A 418 0.02 27.10 13.87
N THR A 419 -0.49 27.89 14.82
CA THR A 419 0.34 28.77 15.66
C THR A 419 1.30 27.97 16.53
N PHE A 420 0.87 26.85 17.10
CA PHE A 420 1.71 26.01 17.97
C PHE A 420 2.81 25.30 17.19
N MET A 421 2.52 24.87 15.95
CA MET A 421 3.53 24.31 15.06
C MET A 421 4.66 25.30 14.76
N GLN A 422 4.38 26.61 14.70
CA GLN A 422 5.41 27.64 14.48
C GLN A 422 6.36 27.81 15.66
N PHE A 423 5.93 27.46 16.88
CA PHE A 423 6.74 27.64 18.09
C PHE A 423 7.62 26.43 18.43
N TYR A 424 7.52 25.34 17.67
CA TYR A 424 8.25 24.11 17.96
C TYR A 424 9.59 24.06 17.20
N PRO A 425 10.71 23.71 17.84
CA PRO A 425 12.01 23.61 17.18
C PRO A 425 12.04 22.41 16.21
N PRO A 426 12.63 22.56 15.00
CA PRO A 426 12.58 21.55 13.93
C PRO A 426 13.34 20.24 14.24
N ASP A 427 14.28 20.24 15.20
CA ASP A 427 15.18 19.10 15.43
C ASP A 427 14.76 18.17 16.59
N ARG A 428 13.75 18.55 17.39
CA ARG A 428 13.28 17.75 18.54
C ARG A 428 11.97 17.04 18.20
N TYR A 429 11.91 15.73 18.48
CA TYR A 429 10.67 14.93 18.42
C TYR A 429 9.95 14.98 17.06
N LEU A 430 10.72 15.11 15.98
CA LEU A 430 10.22 15.34 14.62
C LEU A 430 9.19 14.29 14.19
N THR A 431 9.39 13.03 14.57
CA THR A 431 8.49 11.90 14.25
C THR A 431 7.11 12.07 14.88
N VAL A 432 7.02 12.37 16.19
CA VAL A 432 5.72 12.57 16.85
C VAL A 432 5.03 13.82 16.36
N VAL A 433 5.75 14.93 16.17
CA VAL A 433 5.20 16.16 15.59
C VAL A 433 4.58 15.88 14.23
N TRP A 434 5.28 15.11 13.39
CA TRP A 434 4.81 14.70 12.07
C TRP A 434 3.54 13.83 12.15
N ASN A 435 3.57 12.81 13.00
CA ASN A 435 2.47 11.85 13.12
C ASN A 435 1.20 12.52 13.64
N VAL A 436 1.31 13.36 14.68
CA VAL A 436 0.19 14.09 15.24
C VAL A 436 -0.37 15.11 14.25
N TYR A 437 0.48 15.79 13.47
CA TYR A 437 0.01 16.73 12.45
C TYR A 437 -0.68 16.02 11.28
N THR A 438 -0.17 14.86 10.87
CA THR A 438 -0.80 14.03 9.85
C THR A 438 -2.15 13.50 10.35
N ALA A 439 -2.25 13.12 11.63
CA ALA A 439 -3.52 12.74 12.27
C ALA A 439 -4.53 13.90 12.28
N PHE A 440 -4.07 15.13 12.47
CA PHE A 440 -4.90 16.32 12.32
C PHE A 440 -5.46 16.44 10.90
N ILE A 441 -4.62 16.33 9.86
CA ILE A 441 -5.09 16.35 8.45
C ILE A 441 -6.11 15.23 8.18
N LEU A 442 -5.86 14.01 8.66
CA LEU A 442 -6.80 12.89 8.55
C LEU A 442 -8.17 13.23 9.17
N THR A 443 -8.16 13.87 10.35
CA THR A 443 -9.38 14.32 11.04
C THR A 443 -10.12 15.37 10.22
N GLN A 444 -9.42 16.37 9.67
CA GLN A 444 -10.03 17.42 8.83
C GLN A 444 -10.71 16.84 7.60
N VAL A 445 -10.03 15.92 6.91
CA VAL A 445 -10.53 15.30 5.68
C VAL A 445 -11.76 14.43 5.96
N LYS A 446 -11.78 13.71 7.10
CA LYS A 446 -12.96 12.96 7.54
C LYS A 446 -14.16 13.87 7.82
N GLU A 447 -13.92 14.99 8.50
CA GLU A 447 -14.96 15.99 8.84
C GLU A 447 -15.44 16.78 7.61
N GLY A 448 -14.74 16.69 6.47
CA GLY A 448 -15.10 17.37 5.23
C GLY A 448 -14.58 18.81 5.13
N HIS A 449 -13.51 19.13 5.88
CA HIS A 449 -12.89 20.43 5.87
C HIS A 449 -11.77 20.54 4.83
N ASP A 450 -11.66 21.72 4.21
CA ASP A 450 -10.63 22.07 3.23
C ASP A 450 -9.25 22.20 3.90
N ILE A 451 -8.22 21.58 3.32
CA ILE A 451 -6.85 21.59 3.88
C ILE A 451 -6.00 22.78 3.38
N GLY A 452 -6.61 23.74 2.67
CA GLY A 452 -5.91 24.84 2.00
C GLY A 452 -5.06 25.71 2.93
N GLU A 453 -5.45 25.91 4.18
CA GLU A 453 -4.63 26.66 5.15
C GLU A 453 -3.72 25.76 5.99
N THR A 454 -3.98 24.45 6.04
CA THR A 454 -3.26 23.48 6.88
C THR A 454 -2.22 22.65 6.14
N HIS A 455 -2.20 22.64 4.81
CA HIS A 455 -1.19 21.89 4.07
C HIS A 455 0.24 22.49 4.23
N LEU A 456 0.38 23.80 4.46
CA LEU A 456 1.66 24.52 4.40
C LEU A 456 2.73 23.97 5.37
N PRO A 457 2.46 23.76 6.67
CA PRO A 457 3.46 23.18 7.58
C PRO A 457 3.87 21.76 7.15
N CYS A 458 2.92 20.93 6.71
CA CYS A 458 3.22 19.59 6.21
C CYS A 458 4.15 19.64 4.98
N LEU A 459 3.87 20.53 4.03
CA LEU A 459 4.76 20.76 2.88
C LEU A 459 6.15 21.24 3.29
N GLN A 460 6.25 22.15 4.26
CA GLN A 460 7.55 22.62 4.76
C GLN A 460 8.35 21.48 5.39
N MET A 461 7.70 20.62 6.18
CA MET A 461 8.31 19.44 6.77
C MET A 461 8.78 18.46 5.68
N LEU A 462 7.95 18.15 4.67
CA LEU A 462 8.32 17.32 3.50
C LEU A 462 9.53 17.88 2.74
N ARG A 463 9.52 19.18 2.44
CA ARG A 463 10.62 19.85 1.74
C ARG A 463 11.92 19.81 2.55
N GLN A 464 11.84 19.99 3.86
CA GLN A 464 13.01 19.90 4.75
C GLN A 464 13.55 18.47 4.84
N SER A 465 12.69 17.46 5.00
CA SER A 465 13.10 16.05 5.09
C SER A 465 13.81 15.54 3.83
N VAL A 466 13.41 16.02 2.65
CA VAL A 466 14.05 15.64 1.39
C VAL A 466 15.35 16.43 1.13
N CYS A 467 15.52 17.60 1.75
CA CYS A 467 16.78 18.37 1.68
C CYS A 467 17.84 17.94 2.70
N SER A 468 17.45 17.32 3.82
CA SER A 468 18.30 17.10 5.00
C SER A 468 18.80 15.64 5.11
N ASN A 469 19.64 15.19 4.16
CA ASN A 469 20.18 13.83 4.08
C ASN A 469 19.13 12.69 4.09
N GLN A 470 19.51 11.47 3.69
CA GLN A 470 18.59 10.31 3.67
C GLN A 470 18.03 9.90 5.04
N LYS A 471 18.45 10.53 6.15
CA LYS A 471 18.04 10.18 7.52
C LYS A 471 16.53 10.35 7.76
N HIS A 472 15.90 11.34 7.12
CA HIS A 472 14.48 11.65 7.31
C HIS A 472 13.56 11.01 6.26
N PHE A 473 14.07 10.11 5.41
CA PHE A 473 13.28 9.48 4.34
C PHE A 473 12.19 8.54 4.90
N HIS A 474 12.38 7.99 6.09
CA HIS A 474 11.35 7.19 6.77
C HIS A 474 10.07 8.00 7.04
N LEU A 475 10.19 9.29 7.40
CA LEU A 475 9.04 10.17 7.62
C LEU A 475 8.26 10.45 6.34
N VAL A 476 8.97 10.61 5.22
CA VAL A 476 8.34 10.79 3.88
C VAL A 476 7.61 9.51 3.46
N LYS A 477 8.19 8.35 3.74
CA LYS A 477 7.55 7.05 3.52
C LYS A 477 6.28 6.90 4.37
N ASP A 478 6.35 7.20 5.66
CA ASP A 478 5.19 7.13 6.55
C ASP A 478 4.09 8.10 6.10
N PHE A 479 4.46 9.29 5.61
CA PHE A 479 3.50 10.20 4.99
C PHE A 479 2.82 9.60 3.76
N LEU A 480 3.56 8.97 2.84
CA LEU A 480 2.98 8.34 1.65
C LEU A 480 1.95 7.25 2.01
N VAL A 481 2.23 6.43 3.02
CA VAL A 481 1.28 5.44 3.55
C VAL A 481 0.04 6.14 4.12
N ASN A 482 0.22 7.19 4.91
CA ASN A 482 -0.89 7.95 5.46
C ASN A 482 -1.68 8.74 4.41
N PHE A 483 -1.06 9.11 3.29
CA PHE A 483 -1.74 9.78 2.18
C PHE A 483 -2.79 8.88 1.54
N GLU A 484 -2.53 7.58 1.42
CA GLU A 484 -3.54 6.61 1.00
C GLU A 484 -4.76 6.63 1.94
N HIS A 485 -4.52 6.72 3.26
CA HIS A 485 -5.59 6.86 4.25
C HIS A 485 -6.36 8.18 4.08
N ILE A 486 -5.68 9.31 3.82
CA ILE A 486 -6.32 10.60 3.50
C ILE A 486 -7.30 10.43 2.33
N LEU A 487 -6.88 9.75 1.26
CA LEU A 487 -7.72 9.48 0.11
C LEU A 487 -8.86 8.49 0.41
N SER A 488 -8.71 7.59 1.38
CA SER A 488 -9.76 6.62 1.75
C SER A 488 -10.87 7.25 2.61
N LEU A 489 -10.50 8.18 3.50
CA LEU A 489 -11.43 8.84 4.42
C LEU A 489 -12.18 10.01 3.78
N SER A 490 -11.64 10.55 2.68
CA SER A 490 -12.22 11.68 2.01
C SER A 490 -13.55 11.35 1.35
N LYS A 491 -14.62 12.03 1.78
CA LYS A 491 -15.95 11.94 1.15
C LYS A 491 -16.00 12.62 -0.23
N SER A 492 -15.18 13.66 -0.43
CA SER A 492 -15.06 14.41 -1.67
C SER A 492 -13.60 14.74 -1.96
N MET A 493 -13.16 14.47 -3.18
CA MET A 493 -11.78 14.76 -3.62
C MET A 493 -11.54 16.26 -3.90
N HIS A 494 -12.34 17.14 -3.28
CA HIS A 494 -12.39 18.59 -3.54
C HIS A 494 -11.83 19.42 -2.38
N LEU A 495 -11.27 18.79 -1.34
CA LEU A 495 -10.80 19.45 -0.12
C LEU A 495 -9.37 20.00 -0.26
N LYS A 496 -8.90 20.25 -1.48
CA LYS A 496 -7.53 20.69 -1.81
C LYS A 496 -6.41 19.71 -1.42
N GLN A 497 -6.70 18.41 -1.39
CA GLN A 497 -5.70 17.38 -1.08
C GLN A 497 -4.53 17.37 -2.09
N TRP A 498 -4.76 17.82 -3.32
CA TRP A 498 -3.72 17.98 -4.35
C TRP A 498 -2.59 18.93 -3.95
N LEU A 499 -2.81 19.84 -2.99
CA LEU A 499 -1.75 20.74 -2.50
C LEU A 499 -0.64 20.01 -1.75
N LEU A 500 -0.85 18.75 -1.36
CA LEU A 500 0.19 17.93 -0.72
C LEU A 500 1.20 17.35 -1.71
N PHE A 501 0.86 17.33 -3.00
CA PHE A 501 1.78 16.98 -4.08
C PHE A 501 2.51 18.23 -4.58
N ASP A 502 3.83 18.18 -4.53
CA ASP A 502 4.71 19.30 -4.82
C ASP A 502 6.12 18.78 -5.20
N PHE A 503 7.07 19.67 -5.49
CA PHE A 503 8.41 19.34 -5.99
C PHE A 503 9.23 18.38 -5.10
N TRP A 504 8.85 18.22 -3.82
CA TRP A 504 9.53 17.28 -2.92
C TRP A 504 9.44 15.83 -3.42
N LEU A 505 8.37 15.46 -4.14
CA LEU A 505 8.16 14.12 -4.70
C LEU A 505 9.26 13.74 -5.68
N GLU A 506 9.57 14.65 -6.62
CA GLU A 506 10.60 14.43 -7.63
C GLU A 506 11.96 14.20 -6.97
N LYS A 507 12.33 15.07 -6.03
CA LYS A 507 13.60 14.98 -5.34
C LYS A 507 13.70 13.73 -4.46
N TYR A 508 12.61 13.32 -3.82
CA TYR A 508 12.55 12.08 -3.04
C TYR A 508 12.74 10.85 -3.94
N PHE A 509 11.99 10.75 -5.04
CA PHE A 509 12.04 9.61 -5.94
C PHE A 509 13.38 9.46 -6.69
N GLN A 510 14.10 10.56 -6.93
CA GLN A 510 15.46 10.50 -7.49
C GLN A 510 16.50 9.89 -6.53
N SER A 511 16.24 9.92 -5.21
CA SER A 511 17.23 9.58 -4.19
C SER A 511 16.84 8.40 -3.29
N CYS A 512 15.58 7.97 -3.30
CA CYS A 512 15.05 6.92 -2.44
C CYS A 512 15.42 5.50 -2.91
N TYR A 513 15.23 4.51 -2.05
CA TYR A 513 15.39 3.10 -2.43
C TYR A 513 14.29 2.66 -3.38
N TYR A 514 14.59 1.68 -4.25
CA TYR A 514 13.64 1.18 -5.26
C TYR A 514 12.30 0.69 -4.67
N ALA A 515 12.33 0.09 -3.48
CA ALA A 515 11.10 -0.36 -2.80
C ALA A 515 10.20 0.82 -2.39
N ASP A 516 10.79 1.92 -1.90
CA ASP A 516 10.05 3.11 -1.50
C ASP A 516 9.57 3.90 -2.73
N LEU A 517 10.34 3.91 -3.82
CA LEU A 517 9.92 4.43 -5.13
C LEU A 517 8.65 3.72 -5.62
N LYS A 518 8.63 2.39 -5.56
CA LYS A 518 7.47 1.59 -5.98
C LYS A 518 6.24 1.92 -5.12
N LEU A 519 6.39 1.95 -3.80
CA LEU A 519 5.31 2.33 -2.87
C LEU A 519 4.75 3.72 -3.19
N GLY A 520 5.61 4.71 -3.39
CA GLY A 520 5.16 6.06 -3.73
C GLY A 520 4.42 6.14 -5.07
N LEU A 521 4.87 5.39 -6.08
CA LEU A 521 4.17 5.30 -7.36
C LEU A 521 2.84 4.54 -7.26
N ASP A 522 2.74 3.51 -6.42
CA ASP A 522 1.47 2.81 -6.14
C ASP A 522 0.44 3.75 -5.49
N VAL A 523 0.88 4.62 -4.57
CA VAL A 523 0.04 5.67 -3.97
C VAL A 523 -0.42 6.67 -5.03
N ILE A 524 0.47 7.13 -5.92
CA ILE A 524 0.10 8.04 -7.03
C ILE A 524 -0.88 7.36 -7.98
N LEU A 525 -0.67 6.09 -8.34
CA LEU A 525 -1.59 5.34 -9.20
C LEU A 525 -2.99 5.25 -8.58
N THR A 526 -3.06 4.90 -7.29
CA THR A 526 -4.31 4.87 -6.51
C THR A 526 -4.97 6.24 -6.48
N THR A 527 -4.18 7.31 -6.35
CA THR A 527 -4.65 8.70 -6.41
C THR A 527 -5.33 8.97 -7.75
N VAL A 528 -4.64 8.74 -8.88
CA VAL A 528 -5.18 8.96 -10.23
C VAL A 528 -6.45 8.15 -10.46
N GLN A 529 -6.51 6.91 -9.99
CA GLN A 529 -7.70 6.06 -10.11
C GLN A 529 -8.90 6.62 -9.35
N LYS A 530 -8.69 7.20 -8.16
CA LYS A 530 -9.76 7.81 -7.35
C LYS A 530 -10.22 9.17 -7.87
N VAL A 531 -9.30 9.98 -8.37
CA VAL A 531 -9.59 11.37 -8.79
C VAL A 531 -9.89 11.50 -10.28
N GLY A 532 -9.72 10.43 -11.07
CA GLY A 532 -9.97 10.39 -12.51
C GLY A 532 -11.45 10.43 -12.93
N THR A 533 -12.35 10.82 -12.04
CA THR A 533 -13.76 11.08 -12.35
C THR A 533 -13.93 12.49 -12.93
N PRO A 534 -14.91 12.71 -13.82
CA PRO A 534 -15.17 14.04 -14.42
C PRO A 534 -15.35 15.16 -13.40
N ASP A 535 -15.94 14.85 -12.24
CA ASP A 535 -16.23 15.82 -11.19
C ASP A 535 -14.98 16.28 -10.42
N SER A 536 -13.95 15.44 -10.32
CA SER A 536 -12.79 15.67 -9.45
C SER A 536 -11.52 16.01 -10.21
N TRP A 537 -11.31 15.45 -11.39
CA TRP A 537 -10.09 15.63 -12.17
C TRP A 537 -9.71 17.10 -12.43
N PRO A 538 -10.63 18.03 -12.76
CA PRO A 538 -10.27 19.43 -13.06
C PRO A 538 -9.51 20.14 -11.93
N TYR A 539 -9.72 19.73 -10.67
CA TYR A 539 -9.01 20.29 -9.52
C TYR A 539 -7.60 19.74 -9.35
N TRP A 540 -7.38 18.48 -9.73
CA TRP A 540 -6.09 17.78 -9.59
C TRP A 540 -5.18 17.95 -10.80
N GLU A 541 -5.76 18.17 -11.97
CA GLU A 541 -5.06 18.30 -13.23
C GLU A 541 -3.88 19.31 -13.20
N PRO A 542 -4.01 20.52 -12.64
CA PRO A 542 -2.88 21.46 -12.58
C PRO A 542 -1.67 20.89 -11.84
N THR A 543 -1.90 20.27 -10.68
CA THR A 543 -0.83 19.65 -9.87
C THR A 543 -0.18 18.48 -10.59
N PHE A 544 -0.99 17.64 -11.25
CA PHE A 544 -0.45 16.52 -12.04
C PHE A 544 0.37 17.02 -13.22
N LYS A 545 -0.05 18.11 -13.86
CA LYS A 545 0.68 18.76 -14.95
C LYS A 545 2.00 19.39 -14.48
N THR A 546 2.02 20.07 -13.34
CA THR A 546 3.19 20.83 -12.89
C THR A 546 4.23 19.98 -12.16
N HIS A 547 3.81 18.97 -11.39
CA HIS A 547 4.70 18.22 -10.51
C HIS A 547 4.83 16.75 -10.89
N ILE A 548 3.71 16.07 -11.22
CA ILE A 548 3.73 14.62 -11.45
C ILE A 548 4.24 14.26 -12.85
N TYR A 549 3.74 14.92 -13.90
CA TYR A 549 4.12 14.60 -15.27
C TYR A 549 5.63 14.80 -15.56
N PRO A 550 6.26 15.95 -15.20
CA PRO A 550 7.69 16.13 -15.38
C PRO A 550 8.52 15.10 -14.60
N MET A 551 8.08 14.77 -13.38
CA MET A 551 8.71 13.72 -12.57
C MET A 551 8.62 12.34 -13.25
N LEU A 552 7.46 11.97 -13.82
CA LEU A 552 7.33 10.70 -14.56
C LEU A 552 8.26 10.65 -15.78
N MET A 553 8.43 11.77 -16.49
CA MET A 553 9.39 11.85 -17.60
C MET A 553 10.84 11.62 -17.14
N SER A 554 11.21 12.20 -16.00
CA SER A 554 12.54 11.99 -15.39
C SER A 554 12.74 10.53 -14.99
N LEU A 555 11.75 9.93 -14.32
CA LEU A 555 11.80 8.52 -13.89
C LEU A 555 11.81 7.53 -15.06
N ALA A 556 11.13 7.83 -16.16
CA ALA A 556 11.09 6.99 -17.35
C ALA A 556 12.47 6.86 -18.05
N ASN A 557 13.36 7.84 -17.86
CA ASN A 557 14.71 7.85 -18.42
C ASN A 557 15.76 7.19 -17.52
N LEU A 558 15.38 6.65 -16.36
CA LEU A 558 16.29 5.89 -15.51
C LEU A 558 16.73 4.59 -16.22
N LYS A 559 17.91 4.05 -15.85
CA LYS A 559 18.40 2.79 -16.41
C LYS A 559 17.43 1.62 -16.17
N ASN A 560 16.82 1.56 -14.98
CA ASN A 560 15.87 0.52 -14.57
C ASN A 560 14.57 1.16 -14.06
N PRO A 561 13.70 1.67 -14.95
CA PRO A 561 12.52 2.41 -14.55
C PRO A 561 11.39 1.45 -14.11
N PRO A 562 10.62 1.75 -13.05
CA PRO A 562 9.45 0.96 -12.66
C PRO A 562 8.34 1.01 -13.74
N SER A 563 7.80 -0.16 -14.11
CA SER A 563 6.76 -0.27 -15.16
C SER A 563 5.49 0.54 -14.86
N ILE A 564 5.18 0.76 -13.59
CA ILE A 564 4.02 1.54 -13.13
C ILE A 564 4.03 3.00 -13.62
N VAL A 565 5.21 3.56 -13.91
CA VAL A 565 5.35 4.91 -14.51
C VAL A 565 4.58 4.99 -15.82
N GLY A 566 4.68 3.97 -16.67
CA GLY A 566 3.93 3.88 -17.93
C GLY A 566 2.42 3.82 -17.69
N THR A 567 1.97 3.04 -16.70
CA THR A 567 0.56 2.94 -16.33
C THR A 567 -0.03 4.28 -15.86
N ILE A 568 0.70 5.00 -15.00
CA ILE A 568 0.26 6.31 -14.49
C ILE A 568 0.21 7.32 -15.64
N ALA A 569 1.26 7.40 -16.46
CA ALA A 569 1.30 8.29 -17.61
C ALA A 569 0.17 8.02 -18.60
N GLY A 570 -0.16 6.75 -18.86
CA GLY A 570 -1.28 6.37 -19.72
C GLY A 570 -2.62 6.85 -19.17
N LYS A 571 -2.84 6.76 -17.85
CA LYS A 571 -4.06 7.29 -17.23
C LYS A 571 -4.13 8.81 -17.31
N ILE A 572 -3.02 9.52 -17.07
CA ILE A 572 -2.96 10.98 -17.20
C ILE A 572 -3.27 11.41 -18.65
N ALA A 573 -2.76 10.69 -19.65
CA ALA A 573 -3.04 10.97 -21.07
C ALA A 573 -4.54 10.90 -21.41
N LEU A 574 -5.26 9.95 -20.80
CA LEU A 574 -6.71 9.79 -20.98
C LEU A 574 -7.52 10.88 -20.26
N LEU A 575 -7.03 11.33 -19.10
CA LEU A 575 -7.72 12.31 -18.26
C LEU A 575 -7.47 13.76 -18.69
N ALA A 576 -6.33 14.05 -19.33
CA ALA A 576 -5.93 15.38 -19.79
C ALA A 576 -5.78 15.46 -21.32
N PRO A 577 -6.89 15.54 -22.10
CA PRO A 577 -6.86 15.54 -23.56
C PRO A 577 -5.94 16.61 -24.17
N GLN A 578 -5.84 17.78 -23.54
CA GLN A 578 -5.00 18.89 -24.01
C GLN A 578 -3.49 18.61 -23.91
N MET A 579 -3.07 17.66 -23.06
CA MET A 579 -1.67 17.21 -22.94
C MET A 579 -1.43 15.86 -23.61
N SER A 580 -2.49 15.17 -24.03
CA SER A 580 -2.42 13.80 -24.57
C SER A 580 -1.43 13.68 -25.73
N LYS A 581 -1.34 14.70 -26.59
CA LYS A 581 -0.38 14.76 -27.70
C LYS A 581 1.06 14.64 -27.20
N ASP A 582 1.48 15.53 -26.31
CA ASP A 582 2.85 15.58 -25.78
C ASP A 582 3.19 14.32 -24.99
N ILE A 583 2.23 13.80 -24.21
CA ILE A 583 2.40 12.57 -23.42
C ILE A 583 2.59 11.36 -24.34
N ILE A 584 1.75 11.20 -25.37
CA ILE A 584 1.84 10.09 -26.31
C ILE A 584 3.14 10.17 -27.12
N GLU A 585 3.55 11.36 -27.55
CA GLU A 585 4.82 11.56 -28.25
C GLU A 585 6.02 11.17 -27.39
N PHE A 586 6.06 11.58 -26.11
CA PHE A 586 7.16 11.24 -25.22
C PHE A 586 7.21 9.75 -24.87
N PHE A 587 6.09 9.15 -24.44
CA PHE A 587 6.05 7.77 -23.94
C PHE A 587 6.16 6.69 -25.05
N ASN A 588 6.06 7.11 -26.32
CA ASN A 588 6.34 6.29 -27.50
C ASN A 588 7.67 6.64 -28.19
N SER A 589 8.52 7.47 -27.57
CA SER A 589 9.79 7.86 -28.17
C SER A 589 10.78 6.68 -28.30
N ASP A 590 11.70 6.82 -29.26
CA ASP A 590 12.72 5.80 -29.54
C ASP A 590 13.60 5.48 -28.32
N SER A 591 13.86 6.46 -27.44
CA SER A 591 14.77 6.34 -26.29
C SER A 591 14.22 5.53 -25.12
N LEU A 592 12.90 5.39 -24.99
CA LEU A 592 12.30 4.74 -23.82
C LEU A 592 12.34 3.20 -23.90
N THR A 593 12.40 2.55 -22.75
CA THR A 593 12.40 1.09 -22.66
C THR A 593 11.01 0.49 -22.83
N THR A 594 10.93 -0.76 -23.30
CA THR A 594 9.66 -1.47 -23.47
C THR A 594 8.91 -1.68 -22.15
N VAL A 595 9.63 -1.74 -21.02
CA VAL A 595 9.08 -1.85 -19.66
C VAL A 595 8.12 -0.69 -19.34
N ILE A 596 8.30 0.48 -19.96
CA ILE A 596 7.46 1.66 -19.77
C ILE A 596 6.41 1.79 -20.88
N SER A 597 6.82 1.64 -22.15
CA SER A 597 5.91 1.80 -23.28
C SER A 597 4.81 0.74 -23.33
N LEU A 598 5.06 -0.50 -22.89
CA LEU A 598 4.06 -1.57 -22.89
C LEU A 598 2.89 -1.28 -21.91
N PRO A 599 3.12 -1.03 -20.60
CA PRO A 599 2.04 -0.64 -19.70
C PRO A 599 1.31 0.63 -20.13
N PHE A 600 2.05 1.61 -20.67
CA PHE A 600 1.47 2.85 -21.20
C PHE A 600 0.44 2.57 -22.31
N LEU A 601 0.83 1.84 -23.35
CA LEU A 601 -0.04 1.52 -24.48
C LEU A 601 -1.23 0.65 -24.07
N ARG A 602 -1.03 -0.31 -23.15
CA ARG A 602 -2.14 -1.11 -22.61
C ARG A 602 -3.22 -0.23 -21.99
N VAL A 603 -2.85 0.82 -21.25
CA VAL A 603 -3.83 1.73 -20.64
C VAL A 603 -4.52 2.61 -21.69
N VAL A 604 -3.75 3.22 -22.59
CA VAL A 604 -4.29 4.17 -23.59
C VAL A 604 -5.25 3.47 -24.56
N LEU A 605 -4.91 2.26 -25.02
CA LEU A 605 -5.70 1.56 -26.03
C LEU A 605 -6.90 0.79 -25.46
N ASN A 606 -6.88 0.39 -24.20
CA ASN A 606 -8.01 -0.34 -23.59
C ASN A 606 -9.29 0.50 -23.45
N ASN A 607 -9.20 1.84 -23.42
CA ASN A 607 -10.33 2.73 -23.13
C ASN A 607 -11.01 3.33 -24.38
N ASN A 608 -10.87 2.73 -25.56
CA ASN A 608 -11.41 3.24 -26.84
C ASN A 608 -11.07 4.72 -27.10
N PHE A 609 -9.85 5.12 -26.73
CA PHE A 609 -9.36 6.48 -26.91
C PHE A 609 -9.20 6.79 -28.41
N LEU A 610 -9.79 7.89 -28.87
CA LEU A 610 -9.70 8.32 -30.27
C LEU A 610 -8.33 8.94 -30.53
N LEU A 611 -7.51 8.25 -31.32
CA LEU A 611 -6.19 8.70 -31.71
C LEU A 611 -6.25 9.46 -33.03
N THR A 612 -5.44 10.51 -33.14
CA THR A 612 -5.18 11.15 -34.44
C THR A 612 -4.31 10.23 -35.31
N SER A 613 -4.34 10.40 -36.63
CA SER A 613 -3.50 9.60 -37.54
C SER A 613 -2.00 9.67 -37.22
N HIS A 614 -1.52 10.80 -36.67
CA HIS A 614 -0.13 10.89 -36.22
C HIS A 614 0.15 10.02 -34.99
N GLN A 615 -0.74 10.02 -34.00
CA GLN A 615 -0.61 9.21 -32.80
C GLN A 615 -0.74 7.72 -33.11
N GLU A 616 -1.62 7.32 -34.04
CA GLU A 616 -1.71 5.92 -34.49
C GLU A 616 -0.37 5.43 -35.10
N ILE A 617 0.35 6.27 -35.84
CA ILE A 617 1.68 5.93 -36.38
C ILE A 617 2.66 5.64 -35.24
N LEU A 618 2.70 6.50 -34.22
CA LEU A 618 3.57 6.33 -33.05
C LEU A 618 3.22 5.06 -32.27
N VAL A 619 1.93 4.75 -32.13
CA VAL A 619 1.48 3.51 -31.49
C VAL A 619 1.91 2.28 -32.27
N ILE A 620 1.77 2.27 -33.61
CA ILE A 620 2.22 1.15 -34.45
C ILE A 620 3.75 0.98 -34.37
N GLN A 621 4.50 2.07 -34.38
CA GLN A 621 5.95 2.08 -34.19
C GLN A 621 6.36 1.45 -32.87
N SER A 622 5.77 1.91 -31.77
CA SER A 622 6.02 1.35 -30.43
C SER A 622 5.55 -0.09 -30.30
N TRP A 623 4.41 -0.46 -30.88
CA TRP A 623 3.91 -1.83 -30.88
C TRP A 623 4.90 -2.78 -31.55
N PHE A 624 5.40 -2.42 -32.74
CA PHE A 624 6.42 -3.21 -33.44
C PHE A 624 7.70 -3.34 -32.60
N LYS A 625 8.18 -2.22 -32.03
CA LYS A 625 9.33 -2.20 -31.11
C LYS A 625 9.11 -3.12 -29.91
N ILE A 626 7.96 -3.05 -29.25
CA ILE A 626 7.61 -3.88 -28.08
C ILE A 626 7.57 -5.36 -28.46
N CYS A 627 6.88 -5.73 -29.55
CA CYS A 627 6.75 -7.12 -29.98
C CYS A 627 8.10 -7.74 -30.39
N LEU A 628 9.03 -6.94 -30.91
CA LEU A 628 10.37 -7.41 -31.23
C LEU A 628 11.23 -7.55 -29.97
N LEU A 629 11.15 -6.58 -29.04
CA LEU A 629 12.04 -6.44 -27.89
C LEU A 629 11.55 -7.10 -26.60
N THR A 630 10.42 -7.80 -26.64
CA THR A 630 9.81 -8.47 -25.49
C THR A 630 9.65 -9.96 -25.77
N LEU A 631 9.87 -10.80 -24.75
CA LEU A 631 9.63 -12.25 -24.79
C LEU A 631 8.28 -12.64 -24.16
N GLU A 632 7.63 -11.70 -23.46
CA GLU A 632 6.28 -11.87 -22.91
C GLU A 632 5.22 -11.82 -24.03
N SER A 633 4.06 -12.43 -23.78
CA SER A 633 2.92 -12.36 -24.73
C SER A 633 2.46 -10.91 -24.91
N THR A 634 2.28 -10.54 -26.18
CA THR A 634 1.75 -9.25 -26.62
C THR A 634 0.36 -9.38 -27.24
N ASP A 635 -0.37 -10.47 -26.96
CA ASP A 635 -1.65 -10.79 -27.60
C ASP A 635 -2.70 -9.71 -27.32
N ASP A 636 -2.86 -9.32 -26.06
CA ASP A 636 -3.79 -8.25 -25.65
C ASP A 636 -3.45 -6.90 -26.28
N LEU A 637 -2.17 -6.57 -26.38
CA LEU A 637 -1.72 -5.33 -27.00
C LEU A 637 -1.99 -5.38 -28.51
N THR A 638 -1.67 -6.49 -29.15
CA THR A 638 -1.88 -6.70 -30.58
C THR A 638 -3.36 -6.60 -30.92
N ALA A 639 -4.24 -7.29 -30.18
CA ALA A 639 -5.69 -7.23 -30.37
C ALA A 639 -6.24 -5.80 -30.30
N ASN A 640 -5.70 -4.96 -29.42
CA ASN A 640 -6.07 -3.55 -29.33
C ASN A 640 -5.50 -2.71 -30.49
N VAL A 641 -4.27 -2.96 -30.92
CA VAL A 641 -3.63 -2.28 -32.06
C VAL A 641 -4.34 -2.63 -33.38
N LEU A 642 -4.87 -3.85 -33.53
CA LEU A 642 -5.65 -4.25 -34.70
C LEU A 642 -6.95 -3.43 -34.86
N ARG A 643 -7.41 -2.72 -33.83
CA ARG A 643 -8.58 -1.83 -33.93
C ARG A 643 -8.29 -0.53 -34.66
N LEU A 644 -7.02 -0.12 -34.80
CA LEU A 644 -6.62 1.14 -35.42
C LEU A 644 -6.94 1.17 -36.92
N ASP A 645 -7.31 2.35 -37.44
CA ASP A 645 -7.79 2.49 -38.81
C ASP A 645 -6.65 2.45 -39.84
N LEU A 646 -5.43 2.82 -39.45
CA LEU A 646 -4.26 2.81 -40.34
C LEU A 646 -3.80 1.41 -40.80
N LEU A 647 -4.22 0.32 -40.14
CA LEU A 647 -3.80 -1.03 -40.50
C LEU A 647 -4.72 -1.64 -41.59
N PRO A 648 -4.15 -2.23 -42.66
CA PRO A 648 -4.95 -2.90 -43.70
C PRO A 648 -5.82 -4.05 -43.15
N LYS A 649 -7.06 -4.19 -43.63
CA LYS A 649 -7.99 -5.25 -43.19
C LYS A 649 -7.43 -6.67 -43.36
N LEU A 650 -6.72 -6.91 -44.46
CA LEU A 650 -6.08 -8.21 -44.74
C LEU A 650 -4.96 -8.51 -43.74
N LEU A 651 -4.17 -7.50 -43.35
CA LEU A 651 -3.16 -7.64 -42.31
C LEU A 651 -3.80 -7.97 -40.95
N LYS A 652 -4.90 -7.29 -40.58
CA LYS A 652 -5.62 -7.57 -39.33
C LYS A 652 -6.04 -9.04 -39.24
N THR A 653 -6.68 -9.54 -40.30
CA THR A 653 -7.14 -10.94 -40.38
C THR A 653 -5.97 -11.92 -40.34
N HIS A 654 -4.83 -11.58 -40.94
CA HIS A 654 -3.64 -12.44 -40.91
C HIS A 654 -3.01 -12.51 -39.52
N LEU A 655 -2.88 -11.35 -38.84
CA LEU A 655 -2.29 -11.27 -37.50
C LEU A 655 -3.16 -11.97 -36.43
N GLU A 656 -4.49 -11.99 -36.57
CA GLU A 656 -5.38 -12.75 -35.68
C GLU A 656 -5.11 -14.26 -35.68
N ASN A 657 -4.54 -14.79 -36.77
CA ASN A 657 -4.29 -16.22 -36.95
C ASN A 657 -2.81 -16.60 -36.79
N THR A 658 -1.94 -15.65 -36.40
CA THR A 658 -0.49 -15.87 -36.32
C THR A 658 -0.03 -15.88 -34.86
N ASP A 659 0.80 -16.87 -34.51
CA ASP A 659 1.34 -16.99 -33.13
C ASP A 659 2.30 -15.86 -32.75
N ASP A 660 3.03 -15.29 -33.72
CA ASP A 660 3.97 -14.20 -33.49
C ASP A 660 3.65 -12.98 -34.39
N PRO A 661 3.32 -11.82 -33.80
CA PRO A 661 2.89 -10.65 -34.56
C PRO A 661 4.02 -10.03 -35.42
N VAL A 662 5.28 -10.14 -34.99
CA VAL A 662 6.42 -9.64 -35.78
C VAL A 662 6.60 -10.49 -37.02
N ARG A 663 6.49 -11.82 -36.86
CA ARG A 663 6.56 -12.76 -37.97
C ARG A 663 5.44 -12.53 -38.98
N GLY A 664 4.20 -12.49 -38.51
CA GLY A 664 3.03 -12.30 -39.37
C GLY A 664 3.07 -10.98 -40.15
N LEU A 665 3.56 -9.90 -39.52
CA LEU A 665 3.75 -8.62 -40.20
C LEU A 665 4.79 -8.72 -41.34
N ILE A 666 5.93 -9.39 -41.09
CA ILE A 666 6.98 -9.58 -42.10
C ILE A 666 6.47 -10.45 -43.27
N GLU A 667 5.80 -11.57 -42.96
CA GLU A 667 5.26 -12.48 -43.97
C GLU A 667 4.17 -11.80 -44.82
N TYR A 668 3.31 -10.98 -44.21
CA TYR A 668 2.32 -10.17 -44.93
C TYR A 668 2.98 -9.17 -45.88
N LEU A 669 3.95 -8.39 -45.40
CA LEU A 669 4.65 -7.39 -46.22
C LEU A 669 5.34 -8.06 -47.44
N GLY A 670 5.95 -9.24 -47.24
CA GLY A 670 6.56 -10.01 -48.32
C GLY A 670 5.55 -10.61 -49.31
N ARG A 671 4.40 -11.11 -48.83
CA ARG A 671 3.35 -11.69 -49.68
C ARG A 671 2.72 -10.65 -50.59
N GLU A 672 2.36 -9.48 -50.04
CA GLU A 672 1.70 -8.42 -50.82
C GLU A 672 2.63 -7.78 -51.86
N LEU A 673 3.94 -7.70 -51.56
CA LEU A 673 4.95 -7.29 -52.54
C LEU A 673 4.90 -8.18 -53.81
N ASN A 674 4.76 -9.49 -53.63
CA ASN A 674 4.70 -10.44 -54.74
C ASN A 674 3.41 -10.30 -55.59
N LEU A 675 2.32 -9.82 -54.98
CA LEU A 675 1.03 -9.63 -55.64
C LEU A 675 0.90 -8.27 -56.36
N LYS A 676 1.84 -7.34 -56.16
CA LYS A 676 1.88 -5.97 -56.74
C LYS A 676 0.64 -5.09 -56.45
N THR A 677 -0.19 -5.49 -55.50
CA THR A 677 -1.40 -4.76 -55.09
C THR A 677 -0.99 -3.66 -54.09
N GLU A 678 -1.28 -2.38 -54.39
CA GLU A 678 -1.08 -1.23 -53.47
C GLU A 678 0.34 -0.92 -52.95
N SER A 679 1.32 -0.77 -53.86
CA SER A 679 2.73 -0.51 -53.50
C SER A 679 2.96 0.67 -52.54
N ALA A 680 2.21 1.78 -52.66
CA ALA A 680 2.44 2.98 -51.84
C ALA A 680 2.06 2.79 -50.36
N ASN A 681 0.95 2.09 -50.07
CA ASN A 681 0.48 1.84 -48.70
C ASN A 681 1.42 0.88 -47.95
N ILE A 682 1.92 -0.15 -48.67
CA ILE A 682 2.87 -1.13 -48.13
C ILE A 682 4.22 -0.49 -47.84
N HIS A 683 4.72 0.39 -48.73
CA HIS A 683 5.93 1.16 -48.46
C HIS A 683 5.78 2.05 -47.23
N LYS A 684 4.62 2.70 -47.05
CA LYS A 684 4.35 3.52 -45.87
C LYS A 684 4.34 2.67 -44.60
N LEU A 685 3.67 1.52 -44.60
CA LEU A 685 3.65 0.60 -43.45
C LEU A 685 5.04 0.06 -43.12
N CYS A 686 5.83 -0.32 -44.12
CA CYS A 686 7.21 -0.77 -43.95
C CYS A 686 8.11 0.33 -43.37
N ASP A 687 7.94 1.57 -43.81
CA ASP A 687 8.70 2.71 -43.27
C ASP A 687 8.25 3.05 -41.84
N MET A 688 6.95 2.96 -41.54
CA MET A 688 6.44 3.11 -40.17
C MET A 688 7.10 2.10 -39.23
N THR A 689 7.26 0.84 -39.61
CA THR A 689 7.76 -0.22 -38.70
C THR A 689 9.29 -0.28 -38.64
N PHE A 690 9.97 -0.21 -39.79
CA PHE A 690 11.43 -0.37 -39.87
C PHE A 690 12.21 0.94 -39.97
N GLY A 691 11.54 2.05 -40.31
CA GLY A 691 12.20 3.35 -40.59
C GLY A 691 12.97 3.93 -39.41
N HIS A 692 12.56 3.64 -38.17
CA HIS A 692 13.25 4.11 -36.96
C HIS A 692 13.97 2.98 -36.20
N ALA A 693 13.90 1.75 -36.69
CA ALA A 693 14.36 0.57 -35.98
C ALA A 693 15.85 0.62 -35.59
N SER A 694 16.69 1.19 -36.47
CA SER A 694 18.12 1.37 -36.21
C SER A 694 18.43 2.20 -34.97
N ASN A 695 17.59 3.19 -34.65
CA ASN A 695 17.85 4.15 -33.56
C ASN A 695 17.76 3.46 -32.21
N TRP A 696 16.65 2.76 -31.97
CA TRP A 696 16.42 2.10 -30.70
C TRP A 696 17.18 0.77 -30.59
N LEU A 697 17.37 0.01 -31.68
CA LEU A 697 18.17 -1.23 -31.64
C LEU A 697 19.62 -0.99 -31.19
N HIS A 698 20.20 0.16 -31.55
CA HIS A 698 21.56 0.52 -31.14
C HIS A 698 21.72 0.54 -29.61
N HIS A 699 20.73 1.08 -28.89
CA HIS A 699 20.75 1.14 -27.43
C HIS A 699 20.74 -0.26 -26.79
N PHE A 700 19.91 -1.18 -27.30
CA PHE A 700 19.81 -2.55 -26.77
C PHE A 700 21.04 -3.42 -27.08
N LEU A 701 21.72 -3.17 -28.20
CA LEU A 701 22.83 -4.02 -28.66
C LEU A 701 24.20 -3.56 -28.19
N THR A 702 24.30 -2.38 -27.57
CA THR A 702 25.57 -1.88 -27.04
C THR A 702 26.05 -2.70 -25.83
N GLU A 703 25.13 -3.06 -24.94
CA GLU A 703 25.37 -3.93 -23.77
C GLU A 703 24.23 -4.97 -23.65
N PRO A 704 24.26 -6.06 -24.44
CA PRO A 704 23.16 -7.02 -24.46
C PRO A 704 23.15 -7.91 -23.21
N GLU A 705 22.05 -7.87 -22.45
CA GLU A 705 21.88 -8.65 -21.21
C GLU A 705 21.24 -10.04 -21.43
N ASN A 706 20.48 -10.22 -22.52
CA ASN A 706 19.68 -11.44 -22.76
C ASN A 706 19.97 -12.05 -24.14
N GLU A 707 20.57 -13.25 -24.16
CA GLU A 707 20.91 -13.97 -25.41
C GLU A 707 19.70 -14.33 -26.27
N ALA A 708 18.61 -14.80 -25.66
CA ALA A 708 17.40 -15.19 -26.40
C ALA A 708 16.77 -14.00 -27.12
N LEU A 709 16.79 -12.82 -26.48
CA LEU A 709 16.29 -11.58 -27.09
C LEU A 709 17.17 -11.13 -28.26
N VAL A 710 18.50 -11.17 -28.09
CA VAL A 710 19.43 -10.88 -29.19
C VAL A 710 19.18 -11.83 -30.36
N PHE A 711 19.06 -13.13 -30.09
CA PHE A 711 18.76 -14.10 -31.15
C PHE A 711 17.43 -13.82 -31.86
N ARG A 712 16.38 -13.44 -31.12
CA ARG A 712 15.07 -13.02 -31.65
C ARG A 712 15.21 -11.83 -32.61
N ILE A 713 15.92 -10.78 -32.19
CA ILE A 713 16.18 -9.58 -33.01
C ILE A 713 16.83 -9.97 -34.33
N TYR A 714 17.95 -10.69 -34.30
CA TYR A 714 18.69 -11.05 -35.52
C TYR A 714 17.88 -11.98 -36.43
N THR A 715 17.10 -12.90 -35.86
CA THR A 715 16.24 -13.80 -36.64
C THR A 715 15.18 -13.04 -37.41
N TYR A 716 14.40 -12.18 -36.75
CA TYR A 716 13.35 -11.41 -37.43
C TYR A 716 13.90 -10.34 -38.35
N MET A 717 15.03 -9.71 -38.03
CA MET A 717 15.67 -8.78 -38.95
C MET A 717 16.17 -9.50 -40.22
N SER A 718 16.77 -10.69 -40.10
CA SER A 718 17.14 -11.49 -41.29
C SER A 718 15.92 -11.93 -42.10
N LEU A 719 14.81 -12.30 -41.46
CA LEU A 719 13.55 -12.59 -42.15
C LEU A 719 12.98 -11.35 -42.85
N ALA A 720 13.07 -10.18 -42.23
CA ALA A 720 12.67 -8.91 -42.85
C ALA A 720 13.50 -8.58 -44.09
N PHE A 721 14.82 -8.82 -44.07
CA PHE A 721 15.65 -8.70 -45.26
C PHE A 721 15.25 -9.70 -46.35
N HIS A 722 14.95 -10.94 -45.99
CA HIS A 722 14.57 -11.99 -46.93
C HIS A 722 13.23 -11.72 -47.63
N TYR A 723 12.20 -11.36 -46.88
CA TYR A 723 10.86 -11.15 -47.43
C TYR A 723 10.61 -9.72 -47.91
N CYS A 724 11.17 -8.72 -47.24
CA CYS A 724 10.89 -7.31 -47.47
C CYS A 724 12.09 -6.54 -48.04
N GLY A 725 13.14 -7.22 -48.49
CA GLY A 725 14.41 -6.59 -48.89
C GLY A 725 14.26 -5.46 -49.93
N THR A 726 13.36 -5.62 -50.90
CA THR A 726 13.08 -4.60 -51.94
C THR A 726 12.27 -3.40 -51.42
N LEU A 727 11.56 -3.56 -50.29
CA LEU A 727 10.89 -2.46 -49.59
C LEU A 727 11.87 -1.68 -48.71
N LEU A 728 12.77 -2.41 -48.03
CA LEU A 728 13.74 -1.87 -47.09
C LEU A 728 14.91 -1.16 -47.79
N TYR A 729 15.28 -1.62 -48.98
CA TYR A 729 16.42 -1.11 -49.73
C TYR A 729 16.00 -0.25 -50.92
N GLN A 730 16.46 0.99 -50.94
CA GLN A 730 16.29 1.91 -52.06
C GLN A 730 17.67 2.42 -52.50
N LYS A 731 18.13 2.01 -53.69
CA LYS A 731 19.44 2.40 -54.25
C LYS A 731 19.66 3.92 -54.31
N SER A 732 18.61 4.69 -54.55
CA SER A 732 18.66 6.15 -54.62
C SER A 732 18.82 6.85 -53.27
N LYS A 733 18.65 6.14 -52.14
CA LYS A 733 18.70 6.72 -50.79
C LYS A 733 19.70 5.99 -49.90
N SER A 734 20.82 6.66 -49.62
CA SER A 734 21.85 6.16 -48.70
C SER A 734 21.37 6.01 -47.24
N THR A 735 20.23 6.58 -46.87
CA THR A 735 19.63 6.51 -45.53
C THR A 735 18.43 5.56 -45.44
N CYS A 736 18.22 4.71 -46.45
CA CYS A 736 17.11 3.75 -46.41
C CYS A 736 17.23 2.78 -45.20
N PRO A 737 16.09 2.22 -44.72
CA PRO A 737 16.07 1.35 -43.54
C PRO A 737 17.08 0.20 -43.61
N ALA A 738 17.23 -0.44 -44.77
CA ALA A 738 18.20 -1.52 -44.98
C ALA A 738 19.64 -1.12 -44.62
N VAL A 739 20.11 0.04 -45.11
CA VAL A 739 21.48 0.51 -44.86
C VAL A 739 21.70 0.77 -43.38
N ARG A 740 20.75 1.47 -42.74
CA ARG A 740 20.84 1.79 -41.30
C ARG A 740 20.79 0.54 -40.43
N LEU A 741 19.92 -0.42 -40.74
CA LEU A 741 19.84 -1.69 -40.02
C LEU A 741 21.12 -2.52 -40.18
N LEU A 742 21.69 -2.58 -41.38
CA LEU A 742 22.97 -3.27 -41.61
C LEU A 742 24.10 -2.63 -40.80
N GLN A 743 24.17 -1.29 -40.74
CA GLN A 743 25.16 -0.56 -39.95
C GLN A 743 24.95 -0.72 -38.44
N THR A 744 23.71 -0.85 -37.96
CA THR A 744 23.44 -1.05 -36.53
C THR A 744 23.69 -2.50 -36.09
N LEU A 745 23.25 -3.49 -36.88
CA LEU A 745 23.26 -4.91 -36.50
C LEU A 745 24.56 -5.61 -36.89
N TYR A 746 24.93 -5.56 -38.17
CA TYR A 746 26.00 -6.40 -38.70
C TYR A 746 27.33 -5.62 -38.85
N PHE A 747 27.27 -4.32 -39.05
CA PHE A 747 28.46 -3.51 -39.32
C PHE A 747 28.53 -2.25 -38.46
N PRO A 748 28.45 -2.36 -37.11
CA PRO A 748 28.64 -1.20 -36.25
C PRO A 748 30.03 -0.61 -36.46
N ASN A 749 30.14 0.72 -36.40
CA ASN A 749 31.40 1.43 -36.66
C ASN A 749 32.56 0.94 -35.77
N SER A 750 32.27 0.58 -34.52
CA SER A 750 33.25 0.00 -33.59
C SER A 750 33.85 -1.32 -34.09
N PHE A 751 33.05 -2.14 -34.78
CA PHE A 751 33.48 -3.39 -35.38
C PHE A 751 34.21 -3.15 -36.71
N LEU A 752 33.69 -2.26 -37.57
CA LEU A 752 34.29 -1.98 -38.87
C LEU A 752 35.72 -1.42 -38.77
N VAL A 753 35.97 -0.54 -37.80
CA VAL A 753 37.28 0.09 -37.53
C VAL A 753 38.26 -0.90 -36.86
N GLY A 754 37.78 -2.07 -36.40
CA GLY A 754 38.64 -3.12 -35.82
C GLY A 754 39.00 -2.90 -34.35
N ASN A 755 38.31 -1.99 -33.66
CA ASN A 755 38.63 -1.61 -32.28
C ASN A 755 38.15 -2.63 -31.25
N LYS A 756 37.03 -3.32 -31.49
CA LYS A 756 36.46 -4.32 -30.57
C LYS A 756 35.75 -5.44 -31.32
N ALA A 757 35.91 -6.68 -30.82
CA ALA A 757 35.11 -7.82 -31.27
C ALA A 757 33.64 -7.64 -30.82
N PRO A 758 32.65 -8.12 -31.60
CA PRO A 758 31.25 -8.10 -31.16
C PRO A 758 31.01 -8.99 -29.94
N HIS A 759 29.98 -8.67 -29.15
CA HIS A 759 29.61 -9.45 -27.97
C HIS A 759 29.31 -10.93 -28.34
N PRO A 760 29.63 -11.93 -27.49
CA PRO A 760 29.38 -13.34 -27.78
C PRO A 760 27.93 -13.67 -28.17
N PHE A 761 26.93 -13.07 -27.49
CA PHE A 761 25.51 -13.24 -27.84
C PHE A 761 25.20 -12.75 -29.26
N ILE A 762 25.79 -11.63 -29.65
CA ILE A 762 25.65 -11.08 -31.01
C ILE A 762 26.32 -11.98 -32.02
N LEU A 763 27.55 -12.45 -31.75
CA LEU A 763 28.25 -13.38 -32.64
C LEU A 763 27.50 -14.69 -32.84
N ASN A 764 26.92 -15.26 -31.78
CA ASN A 764 26.12 -16.48 -31.87
C ASN A 764 24.82 -16.26 -32.68
N ALA A 765 24.14 -15.13 -32.44
CA ALA A 765 22.95 -14.77 -33.18
C ALA A 765 23.23 -14.56 -34.67
N ILE A 766 24.30 -13.83 -35.00
CA ILE A 766 24.78 -13.65 -36.38
C ILE A 766 25.09 -15.01 -36.99
N LYS A 767 25.88 -15.86 -36.32
CA LYS A 767 26.24 -17.18 -36.85
C LYS A 767 25.01 -17.99 -37.30
N LYS A 768 23.92 -17.92 -36.54
CA LYS A 768 22.67 -18.62 -36.86
C LYS A 768 21.83 -17.92 -37.95
N SER A 769 21.87 -16.59 -38.03
CA SER A 769 21.06 -15.79 -38.98
C SER A 769 21.81 -15.36 -40.26
N TRP A 770 23.12 -15.57 -40.32
CA TRP A 770 24.04 -15.06 -41.35
C TRP A 770 23.65 -15.53 -42.75
N GLY A 771 23.35 -16.83 -42.91
CA GLY A 771 23.06 -17.40 -44.21
C GLY A 771 21.77 -16.86 -44.83
N LEU A 772 20.73 -16.69 -44.02
CA LEU A 772 19.46 -16.09 -44.44
C LEU A 772 19.65 -14.64 -44.90
N LEU A 773 20.44 -13.85 -44.17
CA LEU A 773 20.75 -12.48 -44.56
C LEU A 773 21.59 -12.43 -45.85
N PHE A 774 22.64 -13.26 -45.94
CA PHE A 774 23.52 -13.27 -47.09
C PHE A 774 22.75 -13.61 -48.37
N GLU A 775 21.86 -14.60 -48.28
CA GLU A 775 20.95 -14.99 -49.36
C GLU A 775 20.02 -13.84 -49.75
N ALA A 776 19.39 -13.18 -48.77
CA ALA A 776 18.55 -12.02 -49.02
C ALA A 776 19.30 -10.93 -49.79
N LEU A 777 20.49 -10.53 -49.33
CA LEU A 777 21.30 -9.50 -50.00
C LEU A 777 21.79 -9.93 -51.39
N ALA A 778 22.14 -11.20 -51.58
CA ALA A 778 22.54 -11.74 -52.87
C ALA A 778 21.37 -11.78 -53.87
N THR A 779 20.14 -11.95 -53.39
CA THR A 779 18.93 -11.95 -54.24
C THR A 779 18.44 -10.54 -54.61
N LEU A 780 18.82 -9.51 -53.85
CA LEU A 780 18.57 -8.09 -54.19
C LEU A 780 19.41 -7.59 -55.38
N ASN A 781 20.07 -8.50 -56.11
CA ASN A 781 21.00 -8.21 -57.20
C ASN A 781 20.41 -7.27 -58.26
N THR A 782 20.85 -6.01 -58.23
CA THR A 782 20.64 -5.01 -59.28
C THR A 782 21.95 -4.77 -60.04
N ASP A 783 22.65 -5.87 -60.38
CA ASP A 783 23.81 -6.10 -61.26
C ASP A 783 25.04 -5.16 -61.19
N SER A 784 25.00 -4.06 -60.43
CA SER A 784 26.13 -3.13 -60.24
C SER A 784 25.88 -2.17 -59.07
N ASP A 785 25.34 -2.66 -57.95
CA ASP A 785 25.23 -1.84 -56.74
C ASP A 785 26.51 -1.93 -55.89
N SER A 786 27.27 -0.84 -55.83
CA SER A 786 28.55 -0.79 -55.12
C SER A 786 28.41 -0.92 -53.60
N PHE A 787 27.26 -0.54 -53.03
CA PHE A 787 27.01 -0.69 -51.60
C PHE A 787 26.76 -2.17 -51.26
N ILE A 788 25.81 -2.82 -51.96
CA ILE A 788 25.50 -4.24 -51.71
C ILE A 788 26.73 -5.12 -52.00
N ASP A 789 27.46 -4.84 -53.08
CA ASP A 789 28.69 -5.57 -53.42
C ASP A 789 29.73 -5.47 -52.29
N ARG A 790 29.92 -4.27 -51.75
CA ARG A 790 30.80 -4.02 -50.61
C ARG A 790 30.30 -4.72 -49.35
N THR A 791 29.00 -4.66 -49.05
CA THR A 791 28.42 -5.33 -47.88
C THR A 791 28.62 -6.84 -47.94
N LEU A 792 28.36 -7.48 -49.09
CA LEU A 792 28.58 -8.92 -49.28
C LEU A 792 30.06 -9.29 -49.13
N LYS A 793 30.97 -8.45 -49.63
CA LYS A 793 32.41 -8.60 -49.38
C LYS A 793 32.75 -8.49 -47.90
N ASP A 794 32.26 -7.44 -47.23
CA ASP A 794 32.54 -7.18 -45.80
C ASP A 794 31.95 -8.29 -44.90
N MET A 795 30.79 -8.87 -45.26
CA MET A 795 30.19 -10.02 -44.55
C MET A 795 31.11 -11.24 -44.54
N ILE A 796 31.90 -11.44 -45.60
CA ILE A 796 32.88 -12.53 -45.67
C ILE A 796 34.15 -12.11 -44.94
N VAL A 797 34.74 -10.96 -45.31
CA VAL A 797 36.07 -10.56 -44.83
C VAL A 797 36.09 -10.28 -43.32
N LYS A 798 35.09 -9.54 -42.81
CA LYS A 798 35.08 -9.11 -41.40
C LYS A 798 34.69 -10.22 -40.44
N TYR A 799 33.87 -11.19 -40.87
CA TYR A 799 33.41 -12.28 -40.01
C TYR A 799 34.23 -13.57 -40.13
N MET A 800 35.00 -13.77 -41.21
CA MET A 800 35.92 -14.92 -41.36
C MET A 800 36.82 -15.16 -40.13
N PRO A 801 37.37 -14.12 -39.46
CA PRO A 801 38.19 -14.33 -38.25
C PRO A 801 37.43 -14.97 -37.08
N TYR A 802 36.10 -14.78 -37.00
CA TYR A 802 35.27 -15.20 -35.87
C TYR A 802 34.54 -16.53 -36.10
N PHE A 803 34.43 -16.97 -37.35
CA PHE A 803 33.82 -18.26 -37.67
C PHE A 803 34.84 -19.41 -37.57
N SER A 804 34.35 -20.55 -37.07
CA SER A 804 35.11 -21.80 -37.03
C SER A 804 35.21 -22.40 -38.44
N THR A 805 36.19 -23.28 -38.67
CA THR A 805 36.37 -23.92 -39.99
C THR A 805 35.46 -25.15 -40.20
N SER A 806 34.99 -25.76 -39.13
CA SER A 806 34.12 -26.95 -39.15
C SER A 806 32.63 -26.61 -39.11
N ASP A 807 32.27 -25.53 -38.41
CA ASP A 807 30.88 -25.09 -38.20
C ASP A 807 30.78 -23.61 -38.57
N SER A 808 31.03 -23.33 -39.86
CA SER A 808 30.93 -21.99 -40.45
C SER A 808 29.58 -21.82 -41.12
N PRO A 809 28.86 -20.70 -40.92
CA PRO A 809 27.62 -20.44 -41.65
C PRO A 809 27.82 -20.25 -43.16
N ILE A 810 29.08 -20.06 -43.59
CA ILE A 810 29.44 -19.98 -45.01
C ILE A 810 29.27 -21.34 -45.69
N ILE A 811 29.49 -22.45 -44.97
CA ILE A 811 29.40 -23.82 -45.54
C ILE A 811 27.97 -24.10 -46.01
N SER A 812 26.97 -23.85 -45.16
CA SER A 812 25.57 -24.08 -45.50
C SER A 812 25.09 -23.21 -46.68
N CYS A 813 25.69 -22.04 -46.89
CA CYS A 813 25.37 -21.17 -48.02
C CYS A 813 26.05 -21.59 -49.33
N LEU A 814 27.21 -22.26 -49.23
CA LEU A 814 27.92 -22.81 -50.38
C LEU A 814 27.24 -24.09 -50.90
N GLU A 815 26.61 -24.88 -50.02
CA GLU A 815 25.85 -26.08 -50.38
C GLU A 815 24.53 -25.77 -51.10
N LYS A 816 23.97 -24.56 -50.92
CA LYS A 816 22.78 -24.09 -51.63
C LYS A 816 23.09 -23.75 -53.11
N GLU A 817 22.09 -23.91 -53.98
CA GLU A 817 22.18 -23.52 -55.38
C GLU A 817 22.37 -21.98 -55.55
N LYS A 818 22.60 -21.53 -56.79
CA LYS A 818 22.83 -20.10 -57.12
C LYS A 818 21.65 -19.22 -56.61
N PRO A 819 21.89 -17.98 -56.15
CA PRO A 819 23.08 -17.13 -56.39
C PRO A 819 24.16 -17.14 -55.30
N CYS A 820 23.88 -17.62 -54.08
CA CYS A 820 24.76 -17.49 -52.90
C CYS A 820 26.16 -18.06 -53.12
N SER A 821 26.22 -19.32 -53.56
CA SER A 821 27.47 -20.05 -53.78
C SER A 821 28.38 -19.34 -54.79
N SER A 822 27.82 -18.76 -55.85
CA SER A 822 28.56 -18.01 -56.87
C SER A 822 29.17 -16.73 -56.31
N VAL A 823 28.39 -15.96 -55.55
CA VAL A 823 28.85 -14.69 -54.96
C VAL A 823 29.93 -14.94 -53.90
N ILE A 824 29.75 -15.93 -53.03
CA ILE A 824 30.73 -16.27 -51.99
C ILE A 824 32.07 -16.65 -52.62
N LEU A 825 32.05 -17.57 -53.59
CA LEU A 825 33.28 -18.04 -54.25
C LEU A 825 33.99 -16.89 -54.98
N GLU A 826 33.25 -16.01 -55.65
CA GLU A 826 33.81 -14.83 -56.28
C GLU A 826 34.49 -13.88 -55.27
N LYS A 827 33.84 -13.58 -54.14
CA LYS A 827 34.42 -12.72 -53.10
C LYS A 827 35.61 -13.39 -52.39
N MET A 828 35.56 -14.71 -52.19
CA MET A 828 36.69 -15.48 -51.67
C MET A 828 37.90 -15.37 -52.59
N TYR A 829 37.70 -15.56 -53.90
CA TYR A 829 38.76 -15.36 -54.90
C TYR A 829 39.34 -13.94 -54.83
N LEU A 830 38.48 -12.91 -54.90
CA LEU A 830 38.91 -11.52 -54.95
C LEU A 830 39.66 -11.05 -53.70
N CYS A 831 39.29 -11.55 -52.51
CA CYS A 831 39.86 -11.07 -51.25
C CYS A 831 41.04 -11.91 -50.75
N TYR A 832 40.99 -13.23 -50.94
CA TYR A 832 41.95 -14.17 -50.33
C TYR A 832 42.91 -14.83 -51.31
N MET A 833 42.68 -14.73 -52.63
CA MET A 833 43.47 -15.48 -53.62
C MET A 833 44.07 -14.63 -54.73
N LYS A 834 43.34 -13.61 -55.20
CA LYS A 834 43.79 -12.73 -56.28
C LYS A 834 45.01 -11.95 -55.86
N HIS A 835 46.12 -12.10 -56.60
CA HIS A 835 47.36 -11.40 -56.29
C HIS A 835 47.30 -9.89 -56.65
N PRO A 836 47.82 -8.98 -55.80
CA PRO A 836 48.41 -9.21 -54.48
C PRO A 836 47.34 -9.39 -53.39
N VAL A 837 47.51 -10.44 -52.57
CA VAL A 837 46.63 -10.73 -51.43
C VAL A 837 47.07 -9.86 -50.24
N LYS A 838 46.12 -9.18 -49.61
CA LYS A 838 46.36 -8.27 -48.46
C LYS A 838 45.84 -8.82 -47.12
N GLU A 839 45.17 -9.97 -47.16
CA GLU A 839 44.57 -10.62 -45.98
C GLU A 839 45.61 -11.40 -45.18
N ALA A 840 45.34 -11.59 -43.88
CA ALA A 840 46.22 -12.34 -42.99
C ALA A 840 46.27 -13.84 -43.33
N ASP A 841 47.45 -14.44 -43.18
CA ASP A 841 47.73 -15.86 -43.44
C ASP A 841 46.74 -16.81 -42.77
N ASP A 842 46.37 -16.54 -41.51
CA ASP A 842 45.41 -17.37 -40.77
C ASP A 842 44.01 -17.38 -41.41
N ASN A 843 43.56 -16.25 -41.94
CA ASN A 843 42.26 -16.16 -42.60
C ASN A 843 42.29 -16.85 -43.97
N ILE A 844 43.41 -16.73 -44.71
CA ILE A 844 43.62 -17.48 -45.96
C ILE A 844 43.59 -18.98 -45.68
N LEU A 845 44.27 -19.43 -44.62
CA LEU A 845 44.26 -20.83 -44.19
C LEU A 845 42.85 -21.32 -43.84
N LYS A 846 42.05 -20.49 -43.14
CA LYS A 846 40.64 -20.81 -42.85
C LYS A 846 39.81 -20.99 -44.12
N VAL A 847 39.93 -20.09 -45.09
CA VAL A 847 39.23 -20.19 -46.38
C VAL A 847 39.63 -21.46 -47.13
N LEU A 848 40.93 -21.77 -47.20
CA LEU A 848 41.43 -22.99 -47.83
C LEU A 848 40.90 -24.26 -47.15
N ARG A 849 40.81 -24.27 -45.81
CA ARG A 849 40.21 -25.39 -45.06
C ARG A 849 38.72 -25.53 -45.32
N ILE A 850 37.96 -24.43 -45.34
CA ILE A 850 36.52 -24.45 -45.67
C ILE A 850 36.31 -25.03 -47.08
N LEU A 851 37.10 -24.58 -48.06
CA LEU A 851 37.03 -25.12 -49.43
C LEU A 851 37.40 -26.60 -49.49
N SER A 852 38.47 -27.02 -48.81
CA SER A 852 38.85 -28.43 -48.74
C SER A 852 37.74 -29.29 -48.15
N ASN A 853 37.12 -28.85 -47.05
CA ASN A 853 36.05 -29.59 -46.39
C ASN A 853 34.83 -29.72 -47.30
N ILE A 854 34.42 -28.63 -47.96
CA ILE A 854 33.27 -28.64 -48.89
C ILE A 854 33.53 -29.51 -50.11
N ILE A 855 34.73 -29.48 -50.67
CA ILE A 855 35.07 -30.34 -51.82
C ILE A 855 35.05 -31.82 -51.42
N LEU A 856 35.50 -32.15 -50.20
CA LEU A 856 35.46 -33.53 -49.68
C LEU A 856 34.03 -34.00 -49.39
N SER A 857 33.14 -33.12 -48.90
CA SER A 857 31.77 -33.47 -48.53
C SER A 857 30.76 -33.35 -49.68
N SER A 858 31.06 -32.57 -50.73
CA SER A 858 30.10 -32.26 -51.78
C SER A 858 29.86 -33.44 -52.74
N THR A 859 28.58 -33.77 -52.92
CA THR A 859 28.09 -34.66 -53.97
C THR A 859 27.54 -33.88 -55.19
N SER A 860 27.58 -32.55 -55.16
CA SER A 860 27.00 -31.69 -56.19
C SER A 860 27.99 -31.37 -57.31
N PHE A 861 27.68 -31.84 -58.52
CA PHE A 861 28.43 -31.50 -59.73
C PHE A 861 28.42 -30.00 -60.01
N SER A 862 27.27 -29.33 -59.85
CA SER A 862 27.13 -27.90 -60.15
C SER A 862 28.00 -27.04 -59.24
N LEU A 863 28.11 -27.40 -57.95
CA LEU A 863 29.00 -26.73 -57.01
C LEU A 863 30.47 -26.97 -57.34
N LEU A 864 30.87 -28.20 -57.66
CA LEU A 864 32.25 -28.51 -58.04
C LEU A 864 32.66 -27.79 -59.33
N GLN A 865 31.76 -27.71 -60.31
CA GLN A 865 31.96 -26.94 -61.54
C GLN A 865 32.14 -25.46 -61.24
N LEU A 866 31.33 -24.89 -60.34
CA LEU A 866 31.41 -23.50 -59.94
C LEU A 866 32.71 -23.17 -59.19
N ILE A 867 33.14 -24.04 -58.26
CA ILE A 867 34.44 -23.94 -57.58
C ILE A 867 35.57 -24.00 -58.62
N THR A 868 35.51 -24.95 -59.55
CA THR A 868 36.54 -25.09 -60.60
C THR A 868 36.63 -23.83 -61.45
N HIS A 869 35.49 -23.27 -61.84
CA HIS A 869 35.43 -22.06 -62.66
C HIS A 869 35.89 -20.79 -61.94
N LYS A 870 35.50 -20.58 -60.67
CA LYS A 870 35.72 -19.32 -59.94
C LYS A 870 36.98 -19.30 -59.06
N ILE A 871 37.45 -20.45 -58.57
CA ILE A 871 38.47 -20.52 -57.51
C ILE A 871 39.83 -21.05 -58.00
N VAL A 872 39.86 -22.04 -58.90
CA VAL A 872 41.10 -22.78 -59.25
C VAL A 872 42.21 -21.85 -59.74
N TYR A 873 41.87 -20.87 -60.57
CA TYR A 873 42.82 -19.85 -61.01
C TYR A 873 43.49 -19.10 -59.84
N GLY A 874 42.71 -18.74 -58.81
CA GLY A 874 43.22 -18.11 -57.60
C GLY A 874 44.09 -19.04 -56.75
N LEU A 875 43.75 -20.33 -56.66
CA LEU A 875 44.60 -21.32 -55.99
C LEU A 875 45.97 -21.41 -56.67
N PHE A 876 46.02 -21.35 -58.01
CA PHE A 876 47.29 -21.32 -58.74
C PHE A 876 48.09 -20.05 -58.42
N GLU A 877 47.45 -18.87 -58.38
CA GLU A 877 48.12 -17.63 -57.97
C GLU A 877 48.68 -17.71 -56.54
N LEU A 878 47.95 -18.32 -55.59
CA LEU A 878 48.44 -18.54 -54.23
C LEU A 878 49.66 -19.47 -54.18
N VAL A 879 49.69 -20.53 -54.99
CA VAL A 879 50.86 -21.43 -55.07
C VAL A 879 52.08 -20.72 -55.61
N ILE A 880 51.90 -19.83 -56.59
CA ILE A 880 53.00 -19.12 -57.27
C ILE A 880 53.55 -17.97 -56.41
N PHE A 881 52.68 -17.25 -55.70
CA PHE A 881 53.02 -15.94 -55.11
C PHE A 881 52.88 -15.85 -53.57
N HIS A 882 52.38 -16.87 -52.87
CA HIS A 882 52.04 -16.76 -51.45
C HIS A 882 52.68 -17.84 -50.56
N ASN A 883 52.87 -17.53 -49.27
CA ASN A 883 53.45 -18.45 -48.27
C ASN A 883 52.58 -19.69 -48.01
N GLN A 884 51.27 -19.56 -48.23
CA GLN A 884 50.27 -20.63 -48.05
C GLN A 884 50.20 -21.61 -49.25
N ARG A 885 51.28 -21.71 -50.05
CA ARG A 885 51.36 -22.57 -51.24
C ARG A 885 51.06 -24.06 -50.96
N ASN A 886 51.56 -24.59 -49.84
CA ASN A 886 51.36 -26.01 -49.50
C ASN A 886 49.88 -26.31 -49.18
N ASN A 887 49.21 -25.42 -48.45
CA ASN A 887 47.79 -25.54 -48.15
C ASN A 887 46.94 -25.39 -49.43
N SER A 888 47.34 -24.50 -50.33
CA SER A 888 46.67 -24.33 -51.64
C SER A 888 46.83 -25.57 -52.53
N LEU A 889 48.03 -26.17 -52.58
CA LEU A 889 48.28 -27.44 -53.26
C LEU A 889 47.45 -28.59 -52.70
N ASN A 890 47.25 -28.63 -51.37
CA ASN A 890 46.39 -29.64 -50.74
C ASN A 890 44.93 -29.50 -51.21
N VAL A 891 44.39 -28.28 -51.30
CA VAL A 891 43.03 -28.05 -51.84
C VAL A 891 42.93 -28.51 -53.30
N ILE A 892 43.94 -28.23 -54.13
CA ILE A 892 43.98 -28.70 -55.52
C ILE A 892 44.03 -30.24 -55.59
N LYS A 893 44.83 -30.87 -54.73
CA LYS A 893 44.90 -32.33 -54.64
C LYS A 893 43.54 -32.93 -54.25
N VAL A 894 42.86 -32.33 -53.28
CA VAL A 894 41.51 -32.73 -52.85
C VAL A 894 40.49 -32.58 -53.99
N LEU A 895 40.52 -31.47 -54.73
CA LEU A 895 39.68 -31.24 -55.92
C LEU A 895 39.88 -32.30 -57.00
N THR A 896 41.14 -32.57 -57.34
CA THR A 896 41.52 -33.52 -58.39
C THR A 896 41.30 -34.98 -57.99
N SER A 897 41.25 -35.28 -56.70
CA SER A 897 40.92 -36.61 -56.16
C SER A 897 39.41 -36.86 -56.03
N SER A 898 38.57 -35.86 -56.32
CA SER A 898 37.11 -36.02 -56.26
C SER A 898 36.61 -36.94 -57.37
N GLN A 899 35.61 -37.77 -57.06
CA GLN A 899 34.96 -38.65 -58.06
C GLN A 899 34.30 -37.86 -59.19
N LEU A 900 33.92 -36.60 -58.95
CA LEU A 900 33.28 -35.73 -59.92
C LEU A 900 34.29 -34.93 -60.77
N TYR A 901 35.60 -35.10 -60.54
CA TYR A 901 36.64 -34.33 -61.23
C TYR A 901 36.62 -34.49 -62.76
N SER A 902 36.35 -35.70 -63.24
CA SER A 902 36.29 -36.02 -64.68
C SER A 902 35.33 -35.09 -65.45
N HIS A 903 34.25 -34.65 -64.81
CA HIS A 903 33.26 -33.76 -65.41
C HIS A 903 33.68 -32.28 -65.43
N VAL A 904 34.67 -31.89 -64.63
CA VAL A 904 35.18 -30.51 -64.54
C VAL A 904 36.61 -30.35 -65.07
N SER A 905 37.25 -31.44 -65.49
CA SER A 905 38.62 -31.50 -66.05
C SER A 905 38.84 -30.49 -67.20
N ALA A 906 37.87 -30.33 -68.11
CA ALA A 906 37.98 -29.38 -69.20
C ALA A 906 38.15 -27.92 -68.72
N GLU A 907 37.37 -27.50 -67.72
CA GLU A 907 37.47 -26.16 -67.14
C GLU A 907 38.75 -26.03 -66.30
N PHE A 908 39.19 -27.10 -65.64
CA PHE A 908 40.47 -27.12 -64.93
C PHE A 908 41.66 -26.91 -65.90
N LYS A 909 41.68 -27.61 -67.04
CA LYS A 909 42.68 -27.43 -68.11
C LYS A 909 42.70 -26.01 -68.66
N LYS A 910 41.52 -25.41 -68.86
CA LYS A 910 41.41 -24.00 -69.28
C LYS A 910 42.07 -23.05 -68.27
N ASN A 911 41.87 -23.28 -66.97
CA ASN A 911 42.52 -22.48 -65.92
C ASN A 911 44.06 -22.65 -65.93
N ILE A 912 44.58 -23.84 -66.25
CA ILE A 912 46.02 -24.06 -66.44
C ILE A 912 46.53 -23.20 -67.59
N VAL A 913 45.88 -23.25 -68.76
CA VAL A 913 46.28 -22.43 -69.92
C VAL A 913 46.28 -20.93 -69.58
N LEU A 914 45.27 -20.45 -68.85
CA LEU A 914 45.20 -19.05 -68.42
C LEU A 914 46.36 -18.66 -67.49
N VAL A 915 46.69 -19.51 -66.51
CA VAL A 915 47.79 -19.22 -65.58
C VAL A 915 49.15 -19.28 -66.28
N THR A 916 49.32 -20.21 -67.23
CA THR A 916 50.49 -20.31 -68.11
C THR A 916 50.68 -19.03 -68.92
N GLN A 917 49.62 -18.57 -69.59
CA GLN A 917 49.67 -17.38 -70.43
C GLN A 917 50.04 -16.12 -69.64
N LYS A 918 49.47 -15.97 -68.44
CA LYS A 918 49.65 -14.77 -67.63
C LYS A 918 50.97 -14.75 -66.86
N HIS A 919 51.37 -15.86 -66.20
CA HIS A 919 52.42 -15.81 -65.17
C HIS A 919 53.75 -16.46 -65.55
N LEU A 920 53.81 -17.29 -66.59
CA LEU A 920 55.07 -17.93 -67.02
C LEU A 920 56.19 -16.92 -67.28
N ALA A 921 55.83 -15.77 -67.88
CA ALA A 921 56.75 -14.71 -68.25
C ALA A 921 57.33 -13.96 -67.04
N PHE A 922 56.61 -13.89 -65.92
CA PHE A 922 56.96 -13.04 -64.78
C PHE A 922 57.54 -13.83 -63.61
N ASN A 923 57.14 -15.09 -63.41
CA ASN A 923 57.60 -15.91 -62.28
C ASN A 923 57.82 -17.38 -62.70
N THR A 924 58.81 -17.59 -63.58
CA THR A 924 59.08 -18.88 -64.23
C THR A 924 59.32 -20.02 -63.24
N VAL A 925 60.11 -19.81 -62.17
CA VAL A 925 60.47 -20.88 -61.22
C VAL A 925 59.25 -21.37 -60.44
N ASN A 926 58.47 -20.47 -59.84
CA ASN A 926 57.31 -20.87 -59.03
C ASN A 926 56.16 -21.38 -59.91
N TYR A 927 56.02 -20.86 -61.14
CA TYR A 927 55.08 -21.43 -62.12
C TYR A 927 55.42 -22.90 -62.43
N PHE A 928 56.68 -23.23 -62.73
CA PHE A 928 57.05 -24.61 -63.02
C PHE A 928 56.96 -25.52 -61.79
N GLN A 929 57.20 -24.99 -60.58
CA GLN A 929 56.93 -25.74 -59.34
C GLN A 929 55.45 -26.13 -59.22
N LEU A 930 54.52 -25.23 -59.56
CA LEU A 930 53.09 -25.58 -59.65
C LEU A 930 52.87 -26.68 -60.71
N MET A 931 53.41 -26.53 -61.92
CA MET A 931 53.24 -27.53 -62.99
C MET A 931 53.79 -28.91 -62.60
N TYR A 932 54.93 -28.97 -61.91
CA TYR A 932 55.47 -30.24 -61.39
C TYR A 932 54.54 -30.90 -60.38
N ALA A 933 53.88 -30.11 -59.52
CA ALA A 933 52.90 -30.63 -58.58
C ALA A 933 51.64 -31.13 -59.30
N LEU A 934 51.13 -30.35 -60.26
CA LEU A 934 49.96 -30.75 -61.05
C LEU A 934 50.23 -31.99 -61.91
N ALA A 935 51.43 -32.14 -62.47
CA ALA A 935 51.84 -33.33 -63.23
C ALA A 935 51.76 -34.62 -62.40
N ARG A 936 51.90 -34.51 -61.07
CA ARG A 936 51.76 -35.63 -60.13
C ARG A 936 50.31 -35.90 -59.73
N PHE A 937 49.45 -34.87 -59.72
CA PHE A 937 48.04 -35.01 -59.34
C PHE A 937 47.17 -35.43 -60.52
N VAL A 938 47.41 -34.85 -61.70
CA VAL A 938 46.59 -35.00 -62.92
C VAL A 938 47.48 -35.06 -64.16
N SER A 939 48.25 -36.14 -64.26
CA SER A 939 49.25 -36.33 -65.34
C SER A 939 48.64 -36.33 -66.74
N SER A 940 47.43 -36.87 -66.92
CA SER A 940 46.66 -36.83 -68.17
C SER A 940 46.37 -35.40 -68.63
N ASP A 941 45.86 -34.58 -67.71
CA ASP A 941 45.39 -33.23 -68.03
C ASP A 941 46.55 -32.29 -68.32
N ILE A 942 47.69 -32.50 -67.66
CA ILE A 942 48.93 -31.78 -68.00
C ILE A 942 49.44 -32.19 -69.38
N LYS A 943 49.44 -33.48 -69.74
CA LYS A 943 49.81 -33.96 -71.09
C LYS A 943 48.97 -33.27 -72.18
N ASP A 944 47.67 -33.14 -71.96
CA ASP A 944 46.74 -32.48 -72.89
C ASP A 944 47.06 -30.99 -73.12
N VAL A 945 47.57 -30.27 -72.11
CA VAL A 945 47.90 -28.84 -72.23
C VAL A 945 49.39 -28.57 -72.53
N MET A 946 50.22 -29.61 -72.68
CA MET A 946 51.67 -29.46 -72.92
C MET A 946 51.98 -28.65 -74.17
N GLU A 947 51.20 -28.79 -75.25
CA GLU A 947 51.40 -28.00 -76.47
C GLU A 947 51.15 -26.51 -76.24
N SER A 948 50.13 -26.18 -75.43
CA SER A 948 49.84 -24.80 -75.03
C SER A 948 50.96 -24.20 -74.18
N ILE A 949 51.52 -25.00 -73.25
CA ILE A 949 52.68 -24.58 -72.44
C ILE A 949 53.91 -24.38 -73.34
N ARG A 950 54.19 -25.30 -74.25
CA ARG A 950 55.31 -25.21 -75.20
C ARG A 950 55.21 -23.98 -76.10
N HIS A 951 54.00 -23.68 -76.58
CA HIS A 951 53.74 -22.46 -77.35
C HIS A 951 54.02 -21.21 -76.51
N GLN A 952 53.53 -21.16 -75.27
CA GLN A 952 53.77 -20.02 -74.40
C GLN A 952 55.24 -19.87 -74.00
N VAL A 953 56.00 -20.95 -73.82
CA VAL A 953 57.46 -20.90 -73.58
C VAL A 953 58.16 -20.17 -74.72
N LYS A 954 57.85 -20.52 -75.97
CA LYS A 954 58.39 -19.83 -77.17
C LYS A 954 57.99 -18.36 -77.21
N GLU A 955 56.74 -18.06 -76.84
CA GLU A 955 56.24 -16.68 -76.83
C GLU A 955 56.88 -15.83 -75.73
N VAL A 956 57.20 -16.42 -74.57
CA VAL A 956 57.94 -15.76 -73.49
C VAL A 956 59.37 -15.48 -73.91
N GLU A 957 60.06 -16.42 -74.55
CA GLU A 957 61.39 -16.22 -75.13
C GLU A 957 61.40 -15.06 -76.13
N ARG A 958 60.41 -15.04 -77.04
CA ARG A 958 60.20 -13.96 -78.00
C ARG A 958 60.00 -12.62 -77.32
N LYS A 959 59.14 -12.55 -76.30
CA LYS A 959 58.83 -11.31 -75.55
C LYS A 959 60.01 -10.81 -74.71
N ARG A 960 60.85 -11.71 -74.19
CA ARG A 960 62.06 -11.35 -73.42
C ARG A 960 63.22 -10.90 -74.32
N GLY A 961 63.16 -11.15 -75.63
CA GLY A 961 64.19 -10.72 -76.59
C GLY A 961 65.53 -11.44 -76.49
N VAL A 962 65.63 -12.46 -75.64
CA VAL A 962 66.88 -13.20 -75.36
C VAL A 962 67.11 -14.40 -76.28
N GLY A 963 66.19 -14.66 -77.22
CA GLY A 963 66.25 -15.84 -78.08
C GLY A 963 66.08 -17.12 -77.27
N PHE A 964 67.16 -17.82 -76.94
CA PHE A 964 67.13 -19.07 -76.18
C PHE A 964 67.27 -18.81 -74.67
N ASP A 965 66.18 -18.99 -73.91
CA ASP A 965 66.20 -18.86 -72.45
C ASP A 965 66.51 -20.22 -71.80
N ARG A 966 67.79 -20.44 -71.49
CA ARG A 966 68.29 -21.72 -70.95
C ARG A 966 67.56 -22.16 -69.68
N ASN A 967 67.18 -21.24 -68.80
CA ASN A 967 66.49 -21.58 -67.55
C ASN A 967 65.04 -21.99 -67.82
N LEU A 968 64.33 -21.22 -68.65
CA LEU A 968 62.96 -21.54 -69.06
C LEU A 968 62.86 -22.91 -69.75
N ARG A 969 63.80 -23.20 -70.65
CA ARG A 969 63.89 -24.48 -71.37
C ARG A 969 64.23 -25.65 -70.45
N LEU A 970 65.17 -25.48 -69.53
CA LEU A 970 65.54 -26.53 -68.56
C LEU A 970 64.37 -26.90 -67.64
N GLN A 971 63.59 -25.91 -67.17
CA GLN A 971 62.40 -26.19 -66.37
C GLN A 971 61.29 -26.88 -67.20
N PHE A 972 61.13 -26.50 -68.47
CA PHE A 972 60.19 -27.16 -69.38
C PHE A 972 60.59 -28.62 -69.68
N GLU A 973 61.86 -28.88 -69.98
CA GLU A 973 62.40 -30.24 -70.16
C GLU A 973 62.20 -31.10 -68.91
N LYS A 974 62.41 -30.51 -67.72
CA LYS A 974 62.15 -31.20 -66.45
C LYS A 974 60.67 -31.57 -66.28
N LEU A 975 59.74 -30.71 -66.71
CA LEU A 975 58.31 -31.03 -66.72
C LEU A 975 58.00 -32.19 -67.67
N GLU A 976 58.58 -32.16 -68.88
CA GLU A 976 58.45 -33.25 -69.86
C GLU A 976 58.97 -34.58 -69.31
N ASN A 977 60.08 -34.57 -68.57
CA ASN A 977 60.65 -35.78 -67.97
C ASN A 977 59.76 -36.32 -66.83
N ILE A 978 59.22 -35.48 -65.95
CA ILE A 978 58.28 -35.90 -64.90
C ILE A 978 57.04 -36.60 -65.49
N LEU A 979 56.55 -36.14 -66.65
CA LEU A 979 55.40 -36.75 -67.33
C LEU A 979 55.74 -38.05 -68.07
N LYS A 980 57.02 -38.28 -68.39
CA LYS A 980 57.54 -39.53 -68.95
C LYS A 980 57.81 -40.58 -67.86
N GLU A 981 58.25 -40.15 -66.68
CA GLU A 981 58.51 -41.00 -65.51
C GLU A 981 57.24 -41.43 -64.76
N GLY A 982 56.16 -40.65 -64.84
CA GLY A 982 54.87 -40.91 -64.17
C GLY A 982 53.88 -41.79 -64.95
N VAL A 983 54.37 -42.82 -65.66
CA VAL A 983 53.56 -43.91 -66.26
C VAL A 983 53.69 -45.15 -65.39
#